data_AF-A0A2P6VGX8-F1
#
_entry.id   AF-A0A2P6VGX8-F1
#
_cell.length_a   1.000
_cell.length_b   1.000
_cell.length_c   1.000
_cell.angle_alpha   90.00
_cell.angle_beta   90.00
_cell.angle_gamma   90.00
#
_symmetry.space_group_name_H-M   'P 1'
#
loop_
_entity.id
_entity.type
_entity.pdbx_description
1 polymer ?
#
loop_
_entity_poly.entity_id
_entity_poly.type
_entity_poly.pdbx_seq_one_letter_code
_entity_poly.pdbx_strand_id
1 'polypeptide(L)'
;MSLLCAARDLRCARACLRSERASAACRQNVSGLGPALQQRQQPSGGAWRRRRRSGGSSARRPVPAQAQRGSDEPELDLVERLVGKLFGRQALEDPTPGGLKRLSDDAAKELYPAVTDQFAAPLPGDGDDVAALRPLLAQTQLESAPLRMAYDADEDGWTPDAFHAAVDSFGAALVVAQTEGGALVGGYNARGWVSLCEDRDSPASFLYAWRDGDVSQRPLKLPKVGGPALAVVRDAAGQGLFFGPDGLHIPLAPGNERLAKCKLGPYYSRLPDGGKCLFAAGESGKGVQLMGLRAYVAEGRGEEWELDGIVDCWRLDDKATVLFGSGKKLGLLHWPMPGCTLVLIDVHKAPPAVLPLLEHEVELAACGAENDDGGVDGGGGAAGGTGVPRPMLPRIIMTAESDVPAFANFRTAIKVLPLRVRPSDIAPVVDYYLRRFCRKRSLGGITLTPGAVRRLESYAFPGNVRELQGLVERAAPQALGEGQHRLISEEQLWFAKKQVRDVLRLDLLTTFPQLRQFLCIEWWTERINFGFTAWVYPLIVAVLLWGPQDRDHNFALNAFWAWWWPGVSIVYPFLGRVWCSVCPFMITGELVQRWRISRGAELLKWPREQLDQWGAWSLFAMFAAILVWEEVWDLPHTAALSGWLLILITAGAGVCSGECNTFTCYKGSPSAGPESLASAGCPLHSRPAQLTDNKNCTLCMECLRACPHRSVEFRFRFPGADPWAGQKATAEEVALMWMLLGAVHLHHLPALCLQLGVDPGVVMGGRLPHIAASLAVLAGPGLTALAVDRGWRWGGAQWSYAAAGAASWQMLLRRQAPTAAGAGTDADGASGGPAAVVWPPSPLSSWQLRQEAARAPPFLDMSYGYLVLVWGATLAHHYDSLLEEAGRILPVAATTFGLDAPAWLPQLTMQPEVSHAMQGTILLFSAAASLGILRNIGGQSWAQLAPHVALTAAFTAELWHLIMP
;
A
#
# COMPACT_ATOMS: atom_id res chain seq x y z
N MET A 1 -4.09 44.48 6.80
CA MET A 1 -3.85 44.20 8.24
C MET A 1 -3.25 42.79 8.45
N SER A 2 -2.12 42.49 7.81
CA SER A 2 -1.46 41.16 7.92
C SER A 2 0.05 41.27 8.17
N LEU A 3 0.53 42.47 8.53
CA LEU A 3 1.94 42.79 8.74
C LEU A 3 2.38 42.77 10.22
N LEU A 4 1.48 42.42 11.15
CA LEU A 4 1.77 42.45 12.60
C LEU A 4 2.00 41.06 13.25
N CYS A 5 1.78 39.94 12.55
CA CYS A 5 2.09 38.61 13.10
C CYS A 5 3.56 38.17 12.92
N ALA A 6 4.32 38.75 11.99
CA ALA A 6 5.69 38.32 11.69
C ALA A 6 6.75 38.76 12.72
N ALA A 7 6.41 39.62 13.68
CA ALA A 7 7.37 40.21 14.61
C ALA A 7 7.60 39.39 15.90
N ARG A 8 6.84 38.32 16.14
CA ARG A 8 6.93 37.54 17.40
C ARG A 8 7.88 36.35 17.32
N ASP A 9 8.13 35.78 16.13
CA ASP A 9 9.01 34.60 15.94
C ASP A 9 10.51 34.90 15.84
N LEU A 10 10.89 36.16 15.61
CA LEU A 10 12.30 36.58 15.51
C LEU A 10 13.09 36.54 16.83
N ARG A 11 12.42 36.36 17.98
CA ARG A 11 13.08 36.27 19.30
C ARG A 11 13.53 34.85 19.68
N CYS A 12 12.87 33.80 19.18
CA CYS A 12 13.32 32.42 19.40
C CYS A 12 14.52 32.02 18.51
N ALA A 13 14.59 32.52 17.27
CA ALA A 13 15.68 32.21 16.34
C ALA A 13 17.06 32.73 16.81
N ARG A 14 17.10 33.84 17.57
CA ARG A 14 18.36 34.40 18.11
C ARG A 14 18.92 33.63 19.30
N ALA A 15 18.12 32.81 19.99
CA ALA A 15 18.59 31.96 21.08
C ALA A 15 19.27 30.68 20.55
N CYS A 16 18.79 30.12 19.44
CA CYS A 16 19.34 28.91 18.83
C CYS A 16 20.70 29.15 18.15
N LEU A 17 20.92 30.32 17.54
CA LEU A 17 22.19 30.67 16.87
C LEU A 17 23.38 30.88 17.81
N ARG A 18 23.19 30.90 19.13
CA ARG A 18 24.30 30.99 20.10
C ARG A 18 24.86 29.63 20.52
N SER A 19 24.14 28.51 20.32
CA SER A 19 24.64 27.18 20.70
C SER A 19 25.49 26.50 19.60
N GLU A 20 25.30 26.84 18.33
CA GLU A 20 26.04 26.21 17.21
C GLU A 20 27.51 26.63 17.09
N ARG A 21 27.94 27.73 17.75
CA ARG A 21 29.35 28.14 17.76
C ARG A 21 30.26 27.25 18.62
N ALA A 22 29.71 26.35 19.43
CA ALA A 22 30.50 25.42 20.24
C ALA A 22 30.95 24.15 19.49
N SER A 23 30.37 23.84 18.32
CA SER A 23 30.63 22.58 17.60
C SER A 23 31.69 22.68 16.47
N ALA A 24 32.32 23.85 16.31
CA ALA A 24 33.36 24.09 15.30
C ALA A 24 34.78 23.64 15.75
N ALA A 25 34.98 23.27 17.02
CA ALA A 25 36.30 22.91 17.55
C ALA A 25 36.71 21.42 17.37
N CYS A 26 35.83 20.55 16.87
CA CYS A 26 36.08 19.10 16.78
C CYS A 26 36.24 18.59 15.34
N ARG A 27 36.89 19.37 14.46
CA ARG A 27 37.14 18.99 13.04
C ARG A 27 38.58 19.16 12.57
N GLN A 28 39.54 19.16 13.50
CA GLN A 28 40.98 19.11 13.20
C GLN A 28 41.61 17.95 13.98
N ASN A 29 41.55 16.73 13.45
CA ASN A 29 42.53 15.65 13.70
C ASN A 29 42.06 14.31 13.08
N VAL A 30 42.05 14.22 11.75
CA VAL A 30 42.26 12.93 11.06
C VAL A 30 42.97 13.21 9.73
N SER A 31 44.29 13.42 9.77
CA SER A 31 45.14 13.42 8.57
C SER A 31 46.46 12.71 8.91
N GLY A 32 46.53 11.43 8.60
CA GLY A 32 47.72 10.62 8.84
C GLY A 32 47.45 9.13 8.65
N LEU A 33 47.54 8.66 7.41
CA LEU A 33 48.31 7.47 6.99
C LEU A 33 47.91 7.10 5.55
N GLY A 34 48.86 7.34 4.64
CA GLY A 34 48.80 6.96 3.23
C GLY A 34 49.18 5.49 2.98
N PRO A 35 49.30 5.10 1.69
CA PRO A 35 48.97 3.74 1.23
C PRO A 35 50.19 2.85 1.01
N ALA A 36 49.98 1.53 1.12
CA ALA A 36 50.92 0.54 0.61
C ALA A 36 50.17 -0.64 -0.03
N LEU A 37 50.72 -1.08 -1.16
CA LEU A 37 50.52 -2.36 -1.86
C LEU A 37 49.43 -2.41 -2.94
N GLN A 38 49.86 -1.95 -4.12
CA GLN A 38 49.41 -2.41 -5.43
C GLN A 38 50.60 -3.08 -6.13
N GLN A 39 50.51 -4.39 -6.39
CA GLN A 39 51.24 -5.10 -7.47
C GLN A 39 50.57 -6.49 -7.64
N ARG A 40 49.78 -6.65 -8.70
CA ARG A 40 50.12 -7.37 -9.96
C ARG A 40 50.05 -8.90 -9.84
N GLN A 41 49.07 -9.51 -10.52
CA GLN A 41 49.21 -10.52 -11.59
C GLN A 41 47.97 -11.43 -11.75
N GLN A 42 47.34 -11.38 -12.94
CA GLN A 42 46.81 -12.57 -13.65
C GLN A 42 48.01 -13.36 -14.26
N PRO A 43 47.90 -14.57 -14.89
CA PRO A 43 46.73 -15.38 -15.31
C PRO A 43 46.90 -16.94 -15.14
N SER A 44 46.01 -17.72 -15.77
CA SER A 44 46.10 -19.16 -16.17
C SER A 44 45.83 -20.20 -15.07
N GLY A 45 45.11 -21.31 -15.26
CA GLY A 45 44.78 -22.10 -16.44
C GLY A 45 45.41 -23.50 -16.28
N GLY A 46 44.59 -24.56 -16.16
CA GLY A 46 45.03 -25.94 -16.43
C GLY A 46 44.91 -26.99 -15.32
N ALA A 47 44.02 -27.96 -15.58
CA ALA A 47 44.22 -29.41 -15.48
C ALA A 47 44.51 -30.13 -14.13
N TRP A 48 43.49 -30.87 -13.71
CA TRP A 48 43.51 -32.30 -13.36
C TRP A 48 44.85 -32.95 -12.96
N ARG A 49 44.95 -33.39 -11.70
CA ARG A 49 45.55 -34.70 -11.37
C ARG A 49 44.95 -35.32 -10.10
N ARG A 50 44.38 -36.52 -10.28
CA ARG A 50 44.06 -37.48 -9.22
C ARG A 50 45.34 -37.89 -8.47
N ARG A 51 45.29 -38.02 -7.14
CA ARG A 51 45.99 -39.08 -6.41
C ARG A 51 45.10 -39.63 -5.28
N ARG A 52 45.19 -40.95 -5.14
CA ARG A 52 44.35 -41.84 -4.33
C ARG A 52 44.77 -41.87 -2.85
N ARG A 53 43.74 -42.11 -2.02
CA ARG A 53 43.62 -42.87 -0.76
C ARG A 53 44.88 -43.38 -0.03
N SER A 54 44.91 -43.05 1.26
CA SER A 54 45.14 -43.91 2.44
C SER A 54 44.53 -43.14 3.63
N GLY A 55 43.68 -43.63 4.53
CA GLY A 55 43.63 -44.91 5.23
C GLY A 55 44.04 -44.67 6.69
N GLY A 56 43.09 -44.74 7.64
CA GLY A 56 43.31 -44.66 9.10
C GLY A 56 43.33 -43.24 9.69
N SER A 57 42.87 -42.95 10.91
CA SER A 57 42.22 -43.71 11.96
C SER A 57 41.73 -42.71 13.02
N SER A 58 40.64 -43.08 13.70
CA SER A 58 40.16 -42.53 14.96
C SER A 58 41.26 -42.00 15.90
N ALA A 59 41.18 -40.73 16.29
CA ALA A 59 41.69 -40.26 17.57
C ALA A 59 41.02 -38.93 17.93
N ARG A 60 40.16 -38.98 18.96
CA ARG A 60 39.73 -37.82 19.74
C ARG A 60 40.97 -37.03 20.18
N ARG A 61 40.96 -35.71 20.02
CA ARG A 61 41.90 -34.82 20.70
C ARG A 61 41.15 -33.83 21.60
N PRO A 62 41.78 -33.46 22.72
CA PRO A 62 41.10 -33.00 23.92
C PRO A 62 40.89 -31.48 23.92
N VAL A 63 39.85 -31.07 24.64
CA VAL A 63 39.60 -29.67 25.03
C VAL A 63 40.73 -29.23 25.97
N PRO A 64 41.51 -28.17 25.67
CA PRO A 64 42.45 -27.63 26.62
C PRO A 64 41.73 -26.79 27.68
N ALA A 65 42.23 -26.93 28.90
CA ALA A 65 41.73 -26.35 30.13
C ALA A 65 41.76 -24.81 30.16
N GLN A 66 40.80 -24.28 30.92
CA GLN A 66 40.68 -22.89 31.34
C GLN A 66 41.98 -22.35 31.93
N ALA A 67 42.41 -21.18 31.44
CA ALA A 67 43.38 -20.32 32.11
C ALA A 67 42.63 -19.13 32.69
N GLN A 68 42.57 -19.06 34.03
CA GLN A 68 42.12 -17.88 34.78
C GLN A 68 43.24 -16.82 34.82
N ARG A 69 42.93 -15.63 34.30
CA ARG A 69 43.41 -14.28 34.71
C ARG A 69 42.19 -13.39 34.44
N GLY A 70 41.65 -12.54 35.33
CA GLY A 70 42.22 -11.77 36.41
C GLY A 70 41.78 -10.32 36.16
N SER A 71 40.75 -9.87 36.91
CA SER A 71 40.20 -8.49 37.08
C SER A 71 39.57 -7.73 35.89
N ASP A 72 38.23 -7.64 35.94
CA ASP A 72 37.38 -6.43 35.81
C ASP A 72 37.35 -5.61 34.50
N GLU A 73 36.59 -6.08 33.51
CA GLU A 73 35.58 -5.32 32.73
C GLU A 73 34.68 -6.35 32.02
N PRO A 74 33.33 -6.22 32.02
CA PRO A 74 32.47 -7.14 31.28
C PRO A 74 32.70 -6.95 29.78
N GLU A 75 32.99 -8.05 29.07
CA GLU A 75 33.21 -8.06 27.63
C GLU A 75 31.89 -7.75 26.91
N LEU A 76 31.62 -6.47 26.66
CA LEU A 76 30.42 -5.98 25.98
C LEU A 76 30.23 -6.67 24.62
N ASP A 77 29.02 -7.16 24.34
CA ASP A 77 28.65 -7.81 23.08
C ASP A 77 28.86 -6.85 21.89
N LEU A 78 29.00 -7.39 20.66
CA LEU A 78 29.22 -6.60 19.45
C LEU A 78 28.18 -5.47 19.28
N VAL A 79 26.94 -5.76 19.68
CA VAL A 79 25.81 -4.80 19.67
C VAL A 79 26.04 -3.69 20.68
N GLU A 80 26.44 -4.03 21.91
CA GLU A 80 26.71 -3.05 22.97
C GLU A 80 27.92 -2.17 22.61
N ARG A 81 28.96 -2.74 22.00
CA ARG A 81 30.10 -1.97 21.46
C ARG A 81 29.68 -1.01 20.35
N LEU A 82 28.74 -1.41 19.50
CA LEU A 82 28.21 -0.57 18.42
C LEU A 82 27.34 0.57 18.95
N VAL A 83 26.46 0.26 19.91
CA VAL A 83 25.58 1.24 20.56
C VAL A 83 26.39 2.23 21.40
N GLY A 84 27.35 1.76 22.19
CA GLY A 84 28.27 2.62 22.94
C GLY A 84 29.14 3.51 22.05
N LYS A 85 29.51 3.06 20.85
CA LYS A 85 30.23 3.88 19.85
C LYS A 85 29.35 4.93 19.18
N LEU A 86 28.09 4.62 18.91
CA LEU A 86 27.17 5.52 18.20
C LEU A 86 26.49 6.54 19.11
N PHE A 87 26.23 6.17 20.37
CA PHE A 87 25.41 6.95 21.30
C PHE A 87 26.09 7.25 22.65
N GLY A 88 27.35 6.82 22.83
CA GLY A 88 28.13 6.99 24.08
C GLY A 88 27.86 5.90 25.12
N ARG A 89 28.84 5.62 26.00
CA ARG A 89 28.69 4.62 27.10
C ARG A 89 27.50 4.93 28.02
N GLN A 90 27.17 6.21 28.21
CA GLN A 90 26.00 6.65 28.98
C GLN A 90 24.67 6.09 28.44
N ALA A 91 24.53 5.82 27.14
CA ALA A 91 23.31 5.24 26.57
C ALA A 91 23.15 3.74 26.86
N LEU A 92 24.24 3.03 27.23
CA LEU A 92 24.20 1.64 27.68
C LEU A 92 23.85 1.54 29.17
N GLU A 93 24.22 2.56 29.93
CA GLU A 93 24.00 2.69 31.38
C GLU A 93 22.67 3.37 31.72
N ASP A 94 22.03 4.04 30.75
CA ASP A 94 20.70 4.65 30.89
C ASP A 94 19.60 3.56 30.97
N PRO A 95 18.89 3.44 32.11
CA PRO A 95 17.79 2.46 32.25
C PRO A 95 16.55 2.81 31.41
N THR A 96 16.48 4.04 30.87
CA THR A 96 15.36 4.55 30.08
C THR A 96 15.83 5.34 28.84
N PRO A 97 16.52 4.73 27.86
CA PRO A 97 17.00 5.45 26.69
C PRO A 97 15.81 6.01 25.89
N GLY A 98 15.70 7.34 25.83
CA GLY A 98 14.57 8.00 25.17
C GLY A 98 13.23 7.86 25.91
N GLY A 99 13.24 7.61 27.21
CA GLY A 99 12.03 7.50 28.04
C GLY A 99 11.33 6.15 27.97
N LEU A 100 11.92 5.15 27.29
CA LEU A 100 11.40 3.78 27.21
C LEU A 100 12.20 2.88 28.15
N LYS A 101 11.51 2.21 29.08
CA LYS A 101 12.10 1.30 30.06
C LYS A 101 12.70 0.08 29.33
N ARG A 102 14.00 -0.17 29.51
CA ARG A 102 14.66 -1.34 28.91
C ARG A 102 14.06 -2.62 29.51
N LEU A 103 13.69 -3.59 28.68
CA LEU A 103 13.23 -4.90 29.15
C LEU A 103 14.42 -5.59 29.82
N SER A 104 14.42 -5.70 31.15
CA SER A 104 15.45 -6.44 31.89
C SER A 104 15.19 -7.93 31.81
N ASP A 105 16.24 -8.75 31.98
CA ASP A 105 16.10 -10.22 32.01
C ASP A 105 15.12 -10.67 33.11
N ASP A 106 15.01 -9.92 34.21
CA ASP A 106 14.01 -10.16 35.26
C ASP A 106 12.57 -9.90 34.81
N ALA A 107 12.34 -8.95 33.89
CA ALA A 107 11.02 -8.66 33.31
C ALA A 107 10.63 -9.64 32.19
N ALA A 108 11.56 -10.45 31.70
CA ALA A 108 11.35 -11.38 30.59
C ALA A 108 11.24 -12.86 31.00
N LYS A 109 11.26 -13.18 32.31
CA LYS A 109 11.24 -14.57 32.84
C LYS A 109 10.05 -15.40 32.32
N GLU A 110 8.92 -14.79 32.02
CA GLU A 110 7.74 -15.47 31.46
C GLU A 110 7.92 -16.04 30.05
N LEU A 111 8.88 -15.50 29.29
CA LEU A 111 9.11 -15.85 27.89
C LEU A 111 9.96 -17.12 27.74
N TYR A 112 10.53 -17.63 28.84
CA TYR A 112 11.39 -18.79 28.88
C TYR A 112 10.69 -20.01 29.49
N PRO A 113 10.97 -21.24 29.03
CA PRO A 113 10.43 -22.45 29.65
C PRO A 113 10.88 -22.60 31.11
N ALA A 114 10.02 -23.17 31.93
CA ALA A 114 10.32 -23.45 33.33
C ALA A 114 11.57 -24.34 33.50
N VAL A 115 12.48 -23.95 34.39
CA VAL A 115 13.63 -24.76 34.77
C VAL A 115 13.22 -25.93 35.66
N THR A 116 13.77 -27.12 35.37
CA THR A 116 13.46 -28.36 36.11
C THR A 116 14.53 -28.74 37.12
N ASP A 117 15.74 -28.20 36.97
CA ASP A 117 16.95 -28.58 37.70
C ASP A 117 17.45 -27.51 38.67
N GLN A 118 16.83 -26.33 38.67
CA GLN A 118 17.15 -25.20 39.57
C GLN A 118 16.05 -24.99 40.62
N PHE A 119 16.47 -24.57 41.81
CA PHE A 119 15.62 -24.40 42.99
C PHE A 119 15.99 -23.12 43.72
N ALA A 120 14.98 -22.36 44.15
CA ALA A 120 15.16 -21.10 44.87
C ALA A 120 15.27 -21.34 46.38
N ALA A 121 16.02 -20.48 47.07
CA ALA A 121 16.10 -20.50 48.53
C ALA A 121 14.89 -19.77 49.16
N PRO A 122 14.45 -20.15 50.38
CA PRO A 122 13.44 -19.42 51.14
C PRO A 122 13.81 -17.94 51.32
N LEU A 123 12.82 -17.04 51.25
CA LEU A 123 13.03 -15.61 51.47
C LEU A 123 12.89 -15.23 52.95
N PRO A 124 13.57 -14.17 53.42
CA PRO A 124 13.37 -13.65 54.77
C PRO A 124 11.95 -13.09 54.92
N GLY A 125 11.12 -13.72 55.74
CA GLY A 125 9.70 -13.36 55.94
C GLY A 125 8.70 -14.40 55.45
N ASP A 126 9.16 -15.48 54.81
CA ASP A 126 8.29 -16.60 54.43
C ASP A 126 7.77 -17.35 55.65
N GLY A 127 6.46 -17.61 55.69
CA GLY A 127 5.88 -18.60 56.60
C GLY A 127 6.36 -20.02 56.28
N ASP A 128 6.20 -20.95 57.22
CA ASP A 128 6.68 -22.34 57.08
C ASP A 128 6.10 -23.06 55.85
N ASP A 129 4.87 -22.73 55.45
CA ASP A 129 4.18 -23.24 54.28
C ASP A 129 4.75 -22.69 52.96
N VAL A 130 5.00 -21.38 52.91
CA VAL A 130 5.60 -20.71 51.75
C VAL A 130 7.07 -21.11 51.57
N ALA A 131 7.80 -21.26 52.68
CA ALA A 131 9.20 -21.69 52.68
C ALA A 131 9.36 -23.09 52.06
N ALA A 132 8.40 -23.99 52.29
CA ALA A 132 8.39 -25.33 51.68
C ALA A 132 8.12 -25.30 50.17
N LEU A 133 7.33 -24.33 49.69
CA LEU A 133 6.98 -24.19 48.27
C LEU A 133 8.02 -23.39 47.46
N ARG A 134 8.79 -22.52 48.10
CA ARG A 134 9.75 -21.62 47.44
C ARG A 134 10.73 -22.30 46.48
N PRO A 135 11.27 -23.51 46.75
CA PRO A 135 12.12 -24.22 45.79
C PRO A 135 11.49 -24.41 44.40
N LEU A 136 10.15 -24.45 44.30
CA LEU A 136 9.45 -24.54 43.02
C LEU A 136 9.64 -23.32 42.11
N LEU A 137 9.93 -22.16 42.69
CA LEU A 137 9.77 -20.86 42.02
C LEU A 137 11.06 -20.31 41.39
N ALA A 138 12.14 -21.11 41.33
CA ALA A 138 13.38 -20.72 40.66
C ALA A 138 13.15 -20.25 39.22
N GLN A 139 13.77 -19.13 38.84
CA GLN A 139 13.60 -18.46 37.55
C GLN A 139 12.14 -18.09 37.19
N THR A 140 11.26 -17.96 38.18
CA THR A 140 9.90 -17.45 37.96
C THR A 140 9.77 -16.00 38.44
N GLN A 141 8.66 -15.36 38.10
CA GLN A 141 8.33 -14.02 38.61
C GLN A 141 8.10 -14.00 40.12
N LEU A 142 7.75 -15.15 40.71
CA LEU A 142 7.49 -15.31 42.13
C LEU A 142 8.74 -15.74 42.93
N GLU A 143 9.90 -15.88 42.28
CA GLU A 143 11.16 -16.29 42.91
C GLU A 143 11.56 -15.37 44.06
N SER A 144 11.52 -14.06 43.79
CA SER A 144 11.95 -13.00 44.71
C SER A 144 10.80 -12.18 45.28
N ALA A 145 9.55 -12.59 45.05
CA ALA A 145 8.37 -11.87 45.50
C ALA A 145 7.86 -12.42 46.85
N PRO A 146 7.46 -11.56 47.80
CA PRO A 146 6.72 -12.00 48.98
C PRO A 146 5.40 -12.64 48.52
N LEU A 147 4.98 -13.74 49.14
CA LEU A 147 3.77 -14.47 48.74
C LEU A 147 2.73 -14.40 49.84
N ARG A 148 1.49 -14.16 49.44
CA ARG A 148 0.31 -14.29 50.30
C ARG A 148 -0.57 -15.43 49.81
N MET A 149 -1.21 -16.12 50.74
CA MET A 149 -2.31 -17.02 50.43
C MET A 149 -3.52 -16.18 50.03
N ALA A 150 -3.95 -16.29 48.77
CA ALA A 150 -5.07 -15.55 48.22
C ALA A 150 -6.39 -16.29 48.40
N TYR A 151 -6.35 -17.62 48.34
CA TYR A 151 -7.53 -18.48 48.38
C TYR A 151 -7.24 -19.75 49.20
N ASP A 152 -8.14 -20.12 50.10
CA ASP A 152 -8.20 -21.43 50.76
C ASP A 152 -9.61 -22.01 50.62
N ALA A 153 -9.74 -23.15 49.94
CA ALA A 153 -11.04 -23.76 49.66
C ALA A 153 -11.81 -24.20 50.93
N ASP A 154 -11.14 -24.45 52.05
CA ASP A 154 -11.81 -24.81 53.30
C ASP A 154 -12.40 -23.59 54.03
N GLU A 155 -11.87 -22.38 53.77
CA GLU A 155 -12.38 -21.13 54.34
C GLU A 155 -13.29 -20.37 53.37
N ASP A 156 -12.88 -20.22 52.11
CA ASP A 156 -13.57 -19.44 51.07
C ASP A 156 -14.65 -20.24 50.32
N GLY A 157 -14.58 -21.56 50.40
CA GLY A 157 -15.55 -22.49 49.82
C GLY A 157 -15.14 -23.07 48.46
N TRP A 158 -15.61 -24.29 48.22
CA TRP A 158 -15.28 -25.11 47.04
C TRP A 158 -16.14 -24.75 45.80
N THR A 159 -16.10 -23.49 45.38
CA THR A 159 -16.84 -23.01 44.19
C THR A 159 -15.92 -22.23 43.24
N PRO A 160 -16.22 -22.24 41.92
CA PRO A 160 -15.42 -21.49 40.95
C PRO A 160 -15.44 -19.98 41.24
N ASP A 161 -16.61 -19.46 41.64
CA ASP A 161 -16.79 -18.02 41.90
C ASP A 161 -15.97 -17.55 43.09
N ALA A 162 -15.85 -18.38 44.15
CA ALA A 162 -14.99 -18.08 45.30
C ALA A 162 -13.50 -18.05 44.91
N PHE A 163 -13.04 -18.99 44.10
CA PHE A 163 -11.67 -19.03 43.59
C PHE A 163 -11.35 -17.77 42.76
N HIS A 164 -12.19 -17.45 41.78
CA HIS A 164 -11.98 -16.32 40.89
C HIS A 164 -12.09 -14.98 41.62
N ALA A 165 -13.02 -14.83 42.57
CA ALA A 165 -13.12 -13.63 43.40
C ALA A 165 -11.85 -13.34 44.21
N ALA A 166 -11.12 -14.38 44.60
CA ALA A 166 -9.93 -14.30 45.43
C ALA A 166 -8.62 -14.14 44.62
N VAL A 167 -8.54 -14.78 43.45
CA VAL A 167 -7.28 -14.95 42.69
C VAL A 167 -7.21 -14.08 41.44
N ASP A 168 -8.34 -13.67 40.86
CA ASP A 168 -8.33 -12.93 39.60
C ASP A 168 -7.61 -11.59 39.73
N SER A 169 -6.87 -11.21 38.67
CA SER A 169 -6.14 -9.95 38.55
C SER A 169 -4.93 -9.78 39.50
N PHE A 170 -4.50 -10.82 40.22
CA PHE A 170 -3.28 -10.76 41.05
C PHE A 170 -1.99 -11.20 40.33
N GLY A 171 -2.04 -11.38 39.01
CA GLY A 171 -0.88 -11.78 38.21
C GLY A 171 -0.47 -13.24 38.45
N ALA A 172 0.82 -13.54 38.43
CA ALA A 172 1.33 -14.90 38.56
C ALA A 172 0.81 -15.61 39.83
N ALA A 173 0.28 -16.82 39.66
CA ALA A 173 -0.35 -17.59 40.73
C ALA A 173 0.22 -19.01 40.83
N LEU A 174 0.48 -19.46 42.05
CA LEU A 174 0.87 -20.83 42.38
C LEU A 174 -0.32 -21.54 43.05
N VAL A 175 -0.84 -22.58 42.41
CA VAL A 175 -1.95 -23.39 42.95
C VAL A 175 -1.37 -24.65 43.58
N VAL A 176 -1.86 -24.99 44.77
CA VAL A 176 -1.46 -26.15 45.58
C VAL A 176 -2.70 -26.95 45.95
N ALA A 177 -2.72 -28.23 45.63
CA ALA A 177 -3.82 -29.14 45.94
C ALA A 177 -3.30 -30.39 46.66
N GLN A 178 -4.00 -30.83 47.69
CA GLN A 178 -3.68 -32.05 48.44
C GLN A 178 -4.68 -33.15 48.10
N THR A 179 -4.19 -34.33 47.70
CA THR A 179 -5.04 -35.49 47.40
C THR A 179 -5.36 -36.31 48.64
N GLU A 180 -6.40 -37.14 48.57
CA GLU A 180 -6.75 -38.11 49.62
C GLU A 180 -5.61 -39.10 49.95
N GLY A 181 -4.82 -39.53 48.94
CA GLY A 181 -3.63 -40.36 49.14
C GLY A 181 -2.41 -39.63 49.67
N GLY A 182 -2.56 -38.36 50.08
CA GLY A 182 -1.51 -37.56 50.71
C GLY A 182 -0.53 -36.89 49.75
N ALA A 183 -0.71 -36.99 48.43
CA ALA A 183 0.16 -36.34 47.47
C ALA A 183 -0.13 -34.82 47.39
N LEU A 184 0.93 -34.01 47.31
CA LEU A 184 0.83 -32.57 47.08
C LEU A 184 1.10 -32.27 45.61
N VAL A 185 0.11 -31.76 44.90
CA VAL A 185 0.18 -31.53 43.45
C VAL A 185 -0.30 -30.13 43.10
N GLY A 186 0.14 -29.59 41.98
CA GLY A 186 -0.30 -28.25 41.60
C GLY A 186 0.26 -27.76 40.29
N GLY A 187 0.00 -26.48 40.03
CA GLY A 187 0.41 -25.81 38.81
C GLY A 187 0.81 -24.36 39.06
N TYR A 188 1.81 -23.90 38.33
CA TYR A 188 2.21 -22.51 38.28
C TYR A 188 1.68 -21.85 37.00
N ASN A 189 0.91 -20.79 37.18
CA ASN A 189 0.43 -19.95 36.10
C ASN A 189 1.19 -18.62 36.12
N ALA A 190 2.12 -18.43 35.19
CA ALA A 190 2.88 -17.18 35.10
C ALA A 190 1.98 -15.99 34.77
N ARG A 191 0.92 -16.20 33.98
CA ARG A 191 0.06 -15.15 33.44
C ARG A 191 -1.14 -14.77 34.30
N GLY A 192 -1.39 -15.47 35.40
CA GLY A 192 -2.55 -15.23 36.27
C GLY A 192 -3.91 -15.61 35.69
N TRP A 193 -4.94 -15.41 36.51
CA TRP A 193 -6.36 -15.69 36.23
C TRP A 193 -7.14 -14.38 36.08
N VAL A 194 -8.09 -14.33 35.14
CA VAL A 194 -8.84 -13.10 34.82
C VAL A 194 -10.33 -13.35 34.49
N SER A 195 -10.79 -14.60 34.33
CA SER A 195 -12.19 -14.93 34.02
C SER A 195 -12.78 -14.31 32.74
N LEU A 196 -11.95 -13.96 31.74
CA LEU A 196 -12.38 -13.28 30.50
C LEU A 196 -12.70 -14.22 29.32
N CYS A 197 -12.83 -15.53 29.56
CA CYS A 197 -13.01 -16.57 28.55
C CYS A 197 -11.85 -16.67 27.55
N GLU A 198 -10.63 -16.33 27.96
CA GLU A 198 -9.43 -16.41 27.13
C GLU A 198 -8.53 -17.59 27.52
N ASP A 199 -8.00 -18.30 26.53
CA ASP A 199 -6.92 -19.26 26.77
C ASP A 199 -5.59 -18.50 26.85
N ARG A 200 -4.92 -18.55 27.99
CA ARG A 200 -3.69 -17.76 28.24
C ARG A 200 -2.46 -18.61 27.97
N ASP A 201 -1.57 -18.16 27.09
CA ASP A 201 -0.33 -18.87 26.77
C ASP A 201 0.86 -18.40 27.61
N SER A 202 1.65 -19.36 28.08
CA SER A 202 2.93 -19.10 28.73
C SER A 202 3.82 -20.35 28.69
N PRO A 203 5.04 -20.27 28.12
CA PRO A 203 6.01 -21.37 28.19
C PRO A 203 6.58 -21.57 29.60
N ALA A 204 6.56 -20.53 30.45
CA ALA A 204 7.04 -20.56 31.84
C ALA A 204 6.11 -21.34 32.80
N SER A 205 4.88 -21.66 32.39
CA SER A 205 3.97 -22.47 33.21
C SER A 205 4.41 -23.93 33.30
N PHE A 206 4.32 -24.49 34.51
CA PHE A 206 4.68 -25.88 34.79
C PHE A 206 3.68 -26.52 35.76
N LEU A 207 3.61 -27.85 35.74
CA LEU A 207 2.93 -28.64 36.76
C LEU A 207 3.98 -29.23 37.71
N TYR A 208 3.59 -29.52 38.94
CA TYR A 208 4.49 -30.17 39.90
C TYR A 208 3.77 -31.18 40.79
N ALA A 209 4.56 -32.10 41.38
CA ALA A 209 4.07 -33.08 42.33
C ALA A 209 5.14 -33.51 43.36
N TRP A 210 4.71 -33.62 44.62
CA TRP A 210 5.30 -34.45 45.66
C TRP A 210 4.40 -35.66 45.87
N ARG A 211 4.76 -36.79 45.24
CA ARG A 211 3.90 -37.99 45.20
C ARG A 211 3.78 -38.69 46.55
N ASP A 212 4.76 -38.51 47.44
CA ASP A 212 4.78 -39.10 48.78
C ASP A 212 4.30 -38.12 49.87
N GLY A 213 3.88 -36.91 49.48
CA GLY A 213 3.45 -35.85 50.41
C GLY A 213 4.58 -35.18 51.20
N ASP A 214 5.80 -35.71 51.12
CA ASP A 214 6.98 -35.19 51.83
C ASP A 214 7.61 -34.00 51.09
N VAL A 215 7.33 -32.79 51.57
CA VAL A 215 7.85 -31.52 51.02
C VAL A 215 9.35 -31.32 51.27
N SER A 216 9.99 -32.13 52.12
CA SER A 216 11.45 -32.07 52.33
C SER A 216 12.23 -32.65 51.15
N GLN A 217 11.58 -33.47 50.32
CA GLN A 217 12.17 -34.01 49.10
C GLN A 217 12.04 -33.04 47.94
N ARG A 218 12.86 -33.23 46.89
CA ARG A 218 12.80 -32.37 45.71
C ARG A 218 11.52 -32.61 44.92
N PRO A 219 10.75 -31.56 44.59
CA PRO A 219 9.53 -31.71 43.79
C PRO A 219 9.84 -32.13 42.36
N LEU A 220 8.94 -32.91 41.76
CA LEU A 220 8.96 -33.19 40.33
C LEU A 220 8.34 -32.01 39.57
N LYS A 221 9.15 -31.21 38.88
CA LYS A 221 8.68 -30.16 37.96
C LYS A 221 8.49 -30.72 36.55
N LEU A 222 7.31 -30.51 35.99
CA LEU A 222 6.93 -30.97 34.66
C LEU A 222 6.68 -29.75 33.76
N PRO A 223 7.64 -29.37 32.91
CA PRO A 223 7.48 -28.26 32.00
C PRO A 223 6.53 -28.63 30.87
N LYS A 224 6.09 -27.61 30.15
CA LYS A 224 5.36 -27.76 28.90
C LYS A 224 6.23 -28.26 27.77
N VAL A 225 5.68 -29.16 26.96
CA VAL A 225 6.41 -29.84 25.86
C VAL A 225 5.66 -29.92 24.53
N GLY A 226 4.38 -29.54 24.46
CA GLY A 226 3.60 -29.64 23.21
C GLY A 226 2.36 -28.73 23.12
N GLY A 227 1.84 -28.58 21.90
CA GLY A 227 0.68 -27.73 21.57
C GLY A 227 1.00 -26.22 21.45
N PRO A 228 0.00 -25.36 21.09
CA PRO A 228 0.08 -23.93 21.40
C PRO A 228 0.30 -23.82 22.91
N ALA A 229 1.19 -22.94 23.38
CA ALA A 229 1.68 -22.90 24.76
C ALA A 229 0.62 -22.49 25.82
N LEU A 230 -0.62 -22.96 25.71
CA LEU A 230 -1.78 -22.66 26.57
C LEU A 230 -1.51 -23.15 28.00
N ALA A 231 -1.35 -22.21 28.92
CA ALA A 231 -1.10 -22.42 30.36
C ALA A 231 -2.39 -22.64 31.09
N VAL A 232 -3.36 -21.81 30.77
CA VAL A 232 -4.71 -21.91 31.26
C VAL A 232 -5.65 -21.95 30.08
N VAL A 233 -6.67 -22.80 30.17
CA VAL A 233 -7.67 -23.00 29.12
C VAL A 233 -9.05 -22.86 29.74
N ARG A 234 -10.00 -22.24 29.04
CA ARG A 234 -11.36 -22.00 29.57
C ARG A 234 -11.40 -21.24 30.90
N ASP A 235 -10.58 -20.20 31.01
CA ASP A 235 -10.63 -19.24 32.13
C ASP A 235 -11.89 -18.35 32.02
N ALA A 236 -13.02 -18.86 32.49
CA ALA A 236 -14.33 -18.21 32.38
C ALA A 236 -15.01 -18.13 33.74
N ALA A 237 -15.73 -17.04 33.99
CA ALA A 237 -16.54 -16.90 35.20
C ALA A 237 -17.49 -18.11 35.38
N GLY A 238 -17.41 -18.77 36.54
CA GLY A 238 -18.18 -19.98 36.86
C GLY A 238 -17.53 -21.31 36.42
N GLN A 239 -16.31 -21.31 35.87
CA GLN A 239 -15.53 -22.53 35.60
C GLN A 239 -14.36 -22.66 36.56
N GLY A 240 -14.02 -23.88 36.97
CA GLY A 240 -12.85 -24.12 37.82
C GLY A 240 -11.51 -23.93 37.09
N LEU A 241 -10.44 -24.46 37.67
CA LEU A 241 -9.08 -24.28 37.17
C LEU A 241 -8.67 -25.40 36.20
N PHE A 242 -8.20 -25.02 35.01
CA PHE A 242 -7.74 -25.95 33.97
C PHE A 242 -6.35 -25.56 33.46
N PHE A 243 -5.34 -26.34 33.85
CA PHE A 243 -3.98 -26.21 33.34
C PHE A 243 -3.82 -26.94 32.01
N GLY A 244 -3.90 -26.19 30.91
CA GLY A 244 -3.85 -26.70 29.55
C GLY A 244 -5.04 -27.59 29.16
N PRO A 245 -5.15 -28.01 27.88
CA PRO A 245 -6.32 -28.75 27.39
C PRO A 245 -6.51 -30.14 28.01
N ASP A 246 -5.44 -30.83 28.41
CA ASP A 246 -5.46 -32.19 28.97
C ASP A 246 -4.67 -32.30 30.30
N GLY A 247 -4.08 -31.22 30.82
CA GLY A 247 -3.08 -31.27 31.91
C GLY A 247 -3.62 -31.61 33.29
N LEU A 248 -3.88 -30.60 34.13
CA LEU A 248 -4.48 -30.74 35.48
C LEU A 248 -5.78 -29.93 35.52
N HIS A 249 -6.90 -30.59 35.79
CA HIS A 249 -8.24 -30.01 35.78
C HIS A 249 -8.91 -30.19 37.14
N ILE A 250 -9.35 -29.10 37.76
CA ILE A 250 -10.18 -29.10 38.98
C ILE A 250 -11.40 -28.21 38.69
N PRO A 251 -12.52 -28.79 38.23
CA PRO A 251 -13.67 -28.05 37.72
C PRO A 251 -14.47 -27.30 38.79
N LEU A 252 -14.32 -27.65 40.08
CA LEU A 252 -15.09 -27.06 41.20
C LEU A 252 -16.62 -27.08 40.98
N ALA A 253 -17.12 -28.03 40.20
CA ALA A 253 -18.52 -28.06 39.78
C ALA A 253 -19.43 -28.70 40.86
N PRO A 254 -20.70 -28.27 40.99
CA PRO A 254 -21.65 -28.86 41.93
C PRO A 254 -21.76 -30.38 41.78
N GLY A 255 -21.61 -31.13 42.88
CA GLY A 255 -21.56 -32.59 42.96
C GLY A 255 -20.20 -33.24 42.61
N ASN A 256 -19.22 -32.46 42.17
CA ASN A 256 -17.83 -32.88 41.93
C ASN A 256 -16.84 -31.80 42.39
N GLU A 257 -17.17 -31.08 43.47
CA GLU A 257 -16.48 -29.88 43.91
C GLU A 257 -15.01 -30.17 44.24
N ARG A 258 -14.74 -31.38 44.76
CA ARG A 258 -13.40 -31.82 45.19
C ARG A 258 -12.70 -32.74 44.19
N LEU A 259 -13.24 -32.91 42.97
CA LEU A 259 -12.69 -33.85 42.00
C LEU A 259 -11.54 -33.22 41.18
N ALA A 260 -10.38 -33.87 41.13
CA ALA A 260 -9.27 -33.51 40.25
C ALA A 260 -9.02 -34.57 39.16
N LYS A 261 -8.72 -34.15 37.93
CA LYS A 261 -8.34 -35.04 36.83
C LYS A 261 -7.01 -34.60 36.24
N CYS A 262 -6.17 -35.56 35.85
CA CYS A 262 -4.88 -35.25 35.25
C CYS A 262 -4.49 -36.24 34.14
N LYS A 263 -3.98 -35.72 33.01
CA LYS A 263 -3.48 -36.51 31.87
C LYS A 263 -2.24 -35.87 31.22
N LEU A 264 -1.06 -36.38 31.57
CA LEU A 264 0.23 -35.92 31.06
C LEU A 264 0.58 -36.51 29.69
N GLY A 265 1.37 -35.78 28.90
CA GLY A 265 1.94 -36.24 27.63
C GLY A 265 1.83 -35.23 26.48
N PRO A 266 0.62 -34.82 26.05
CA PRO A 266 0.47 -33.97 24.87
C PRO A 266 0.91 -32.51 25.08
N TYR A 267 0.66 -31.95 26.28
CA TYR A 267 0.93 -30.54 26.60
C TYR A 267 1.99 -30.35 27.69
N TYR A 268 1.90 -31.15 28.76
CA TYR A 268 2.91 -31.23 29.83
C TYR A 268 3.72 -32.52 29.71
N SER A 269 5.00 -32.43 30.07
CA SER A 269 5.92 -33.57 30.09
C SER A 269 5.37 -34.72 30.94
N ARG A 270 5.71 -35.95 30.54
CA ARG A 270 5.42 -37.13 31.36
C ARG A 270 6.37 -37.18 32.54
N LEU A 271 5.97 -37.93 33.56
CA LEU A 271 6.85 -38.23 34.69
C LEU A 271 8.13 -38.95 34.20
N PRO A 272 9.25 -38.86 34.95
CA PRO A 272 10.50 -39.55 34.59
C PRO A 272 10.37 -41.06 34.45
N ASP A 273 9.41 -41.67 35.15
CA ASP A 273 9.05 -43.10 35.08
C ASP A 273 8.13 -43.44 33.87
N GLY A 274 7.78 -42.45 33.04
CA GLY A 274 6.86 -42.60 31.91
C GLY A 274 5.38 -42.51 32.29
N GLY A 275 5.06 -42.25 33.57
CA GLY A 275 3.71 -42.09 34.09
C GLY A 275 2.94 -40.94 33.42
N LYS A 276 1.61 -41.11 33.33
CA LYS A 276 0.69 -40.17 32.66
C LYS A 276 -0.18 -39.35 33.62
N CYS A 277 0.06 -39.40 34.93
CA CYS A 277 -0.77 -38.75 35.93
C CYS A 277 0.11 -38.24 37.08
N LEU A 278 -0.20 -37.06 37.62
CA LEU A 278 0.54 -36.44 38.75
C LEU A 278 0.35 -37.19 40.08
N PHE A 279 -0.75 -37.92 40.22
CA PHE A 279 -1.21 -38.52 41.47
C PHE A 279 -0.37 -39.76 41.89
N ALA A 280 -0.52 -40.21 43.13
CA ALA A 280 0.23 -41.34 43.68
C ALA A 280 -0.13 -42.66 42.98
N ALA A 281 0.77 -43.65 43.08
CA ALA A 281 0.57 -44.97 42.48
C ALA A 281 -0.58 -45.72 43.18
N GLY A 282 -1.76 -45.73 42.58
CA GLY A 282 -3.00 -46.30 43.15
C GLY A 282 -4.24 -45.42 42.93
N GLU A 283 -4.03 -44.13 42.65
CA GLU A 283 -5.10 -43.13 42.50
C GLU A 283 -5.54 -42.90 41.03
N SER A 284 -4.97 -43.64 40.07
CA SER A 284 -5.16 -43.37 38.64
C SER A 284 -6.27 -44.20 38.01
N GLY A 285 -7.40 -43.56 37.70
CA GLY A 285 -8.43 -44.17 36.84
C GLY A 285 -9.45 -43.22 36.23
N LYS A 286 -10.10 -42.36 37.04
CA LYS A 286 -11.20 -41.48 36.56
C LYS A 286 -11.30 -40.10 37.24
N GLY A 287 -10.48 -39.84 38.27
CA GLY A 287 -10.39 -38.60 39.03
C GLY A 287 -10.08 -38.90 40.50
N VAL A 288 -9.49 -37.95 41.22
CA VAL A 288 -9.06 -38.07 42.62
C VAL A 288 -9.78 -37.03 43.48
N GLN A 289 -10.14 -37.39 44.71
CA GLN A 289 -10.72 -36.44 45.66
C GLN A 289 -9.62 -35.59 46.31
N LEU A 290 -9.85 -34.28 46.35
CA LEU A 290 -8.98 -33.31 47.00
C LEU A 290 -9.43 -33.09 48.45
N MET A 291 -8.45 -33.09 49.36
CA MET A 291 -8.63 -32.78 50.77
C MET A 291 -8.44 -31.30 51.05
N GLY A 292 -7.64 -30.60 50.24
CA GLY A 292 -7.42 -29.16 50.36
C GLY A 292 -6.98 -28.55 49.03
N LEU A 293 -7.30 -27.27 48.82
CA LEU A 293 -6.93 -26.50 47.63
C LEU A 293 -6.62 -25.06 48.06
N ARG A 294 -5.41 -24.59 47.75
CA ARG A 294 -4.93 -23.24 48.07
C ARG A 294 -4.31 -22.58 46.86
N ALA A 295 -4.38 -21.25 46.80
CA ALA A 295 -3.65 -20.46 45.80
C ALA A 295 -2.83 -19.36 46.45
N TYR A 296 -1.59 -19.21 46.01
CA TYR A 296 -0.65 -18.20 46.48
C TYR A 296 -0.32 -17.23 45.35
N VAL A 297 -0.33 -15.94 45.66
CA VAL A 297 -0.02 -14.83 44.73
C VAL A 297 0.99 -13.88 45.36
N ALA A 298 1.59 -12.98 44.58
CA ALA A 298 2.51 -11.99 45.12
C ALA A 298 1.80 -11.00 46.07
N GLU A 299 2.42 -10.72 47.22
CA GLU A 299 1.96 -9.75 48.20
C GLU A 299 2.28 -8.33 47.71
N GLY A 300 1.28 -7.43 47.71
CA GLY A 300 1.45 -6.03 47.28
C GLY A 300 1.51 -5.80 45.76
N ARG A 301 1.63 -6.84 44.92
CA ARG A 301 1.35 -6.75 43.49
C ARG A 301 -0.12 -7.09 43.23
N GLY A 302 -1.01 -6.12 43.48
CA GLY A 302 -2.00 -5.87 42.45
C GLY A 302 -1.21 -5.24 41.33
N GLU A 303 -0.57 -6.04 40.47
CA GLU A 303 0.09 -5.48 39.30
C GLU A 303 -0.96 -4.63 38.62
N GLU A 304 -0.66 -3.33 38.56
CA GLU A 304 -1.24 -2.41 37.63
C GLU A 304 -1.05 -3.08 36.27
N TRP A 305 -2.06 -3.81 35.83
CA TRP A 305 -2.00 -4.45 34.55
C TRP A 305 -1.86 -3.32 33.55
N GLU A 306 -0.72 -3.28 32.86
CA GLU A 306 -0.70 -2.91 31.45
C GLU A 306 -1.56 -3.96 30.71
N LEU A 307 -2.88 -3.91 30.95
CA LEU A 307 -3.84 -4.25 29.92
C LEU A 307 -3.64 -3.14 28.89
N ASP A 308 -2.73 -3.38 27.93
CA ASP A 308 -2.89 -2.82 26.60
C ASP A 308 -4.29 -3.26 26.19
N GLY A 309 -5.29 -2.41 26.36
CA GLY A 309 -6.70 -2.74 26.17
C GLY A 309 -7.00 -2.94 24.70
N ILE A 310 -6.46 -3.99 24.10
CA ILE A 310 -6.55 -4.30 22.69
C ILE A 310 -7.89 -4.99 22.45
N VAL A 311 -8.80 -4.28 21.80
CA VAL A 311 -10.15 -4.76 21.48
C VAL A 311 -10.33 -4.79 19.98
N ASP A 312 -10.55 -5.98 19.43
CA ASP A 312 -10.97 -6.16 18.04
C ASP A 312 -12.44 -5.75 17.86
N CYS A 313 -12.69 -4.62 17.18
CA CYS A 313 -14.04 -4.05 17.07
C CYS A 313 -15.03 -4.93 16.29
N TRP A 314 -14.54 -5.84 15.44
CA TRP A 314 -15.40 -6.81 14.75
C TRP A 314 -15.98 -7.89 15.68
N ARG A 315 -15.44 -8.05 16.90
CA ARG A 315 -15.92 -9.00 17.92
C ARG A 315 -16.94 -8.38 18.89
N LEU A 316 -17.21 -7.08 18.77
CA LEU A 316 -18.16 -6.39 19.64
C LEU A 316 -19.59 -6.85 19.36
N ASP A 317 -20.36 -7.05 20.43
CA ASP A 317 -21.80 -7.22 20.36
C ASP A 317 -22.49 -5.89 20.01
N ASP A 318 -23.77 -5.93 19.62
CA ASP A 318 -24.53 -4.74 19.18
C ASP A 318 -24.57 -3.61 20.24
N LYS A 319 -24.34 -3.95 21.51
CA LYS A 319 -24.31 -3.02 22.64
C LYS A 319 -22.90 -2.69 23.13
N ALA A 320 -21.87 -3.29 22.54
CA ALA A 320 -20.47 -3.21 22.98
C ALA A 320 -20.33 -3.30 24.51
N THR A 321 -20.93 -4.34 25.11
CA THR A 321 -20.96 -4.55 26.57
C THR A 321 -19.55 -4.63 27.18
N VAL A 322 -18.56 -5.03 26.40
CA VAL A 322 -17.14 -5.02 26.78
C VAL A 322 -16.61 -3.60 26.95
N LEU A 323 -17.01 -2.65 26.09
CA LEU A 323 -16.56 -1.26 26.14
C LEU A 323 -17.34 -0.43 27.16
N PHE A 324 -18.67 -0.54 27.14
CA PHE A 324 -19.56 0.32 27.95
C PHE A 324 -20.01 -0.33 29.27
N GLY A 325 -19.89 -1.65 29.40
CA GLY A 325 -20.36 -2.39 30.56
C GLY A 325 -21.80 -2.89 30.40
N SER A 326 -22.27 -3.65 31.39
CA SER A 326 -23.65 -4.13 31.44
C SER A 326 -24.12 -4.25 32.89
N GLY A 327 -25.16 -3.48 33.26
CA GLY A 327 -25.73 -3.50 34.59
C GLY A 327 -24.70 -3.15 35.68
N LYS A 328 -24.29 -4.14 36.48
CA LYS A 328 -23.30 -3.98 37.56
C LYS A 328 -21.84 -4.16 37.09
N LYS A 329 -21.59 -4.60 35.86
CA LYS A 329 -20.24 -4.74 35.30
C LYS A 329 -19.79 -3.44 34.64
N LEU A 330 -18.68 -2.89 35.10
CA LEU A 330 -18.03 -1.72 34.50
C LEU A 330 -17.45 -2.09 33.13
N GLY A 331 -17.61 -1.22 32.14
CA GLY A 331 -16.98 -1.36 30.83
C GLY A 331 -15.54 -0.86 30.82
N LEU A 332 -14.76 -1.29 29.84
CA LEU A 332 -13.35 -0.90 29.68
C LEU A 332 -13.15 0.63 29.56
N LEU A 333 -14.13 1.37 29.02
CA LEU A 333 -14.06 2.83 28.94
C LEU A 333 -14.16 3.49 30.32
N HIS A 334 -14.94 2.91 31.22
CA HIS A 334 -15.21 3.47 32.54
C HIS A 334 -14.36 2.85 33.65
N TRP A 335 -13.39 2.01 33.28
CA TRP A 335 -12.53 1.33 34.23
C TRP A 335 -11.56 2.34 34.87
N PRO A 336 -11.54 2.47 36.21
CA PRO A 336 -10.77 3.53 36.88
C PRO A 336 -9.27 3.18 36.88
N MET A 337 -8.56 3.58 35.83
CA MET A 337 -7.09 3.45 35.75
C MET A 337 -6.46 4.74 35.19
N PRO A 338 -5.82 5.56 36.03
CA PRO A 338 -5.02 6.69 35.55
C PRO A 338 -3.88 6.18 34.66
N GLY A 339 -3.80 6.64 33.40
CA GLY A 339 -2.65 6.40 32.52
C GLY A 339 -2.71 5.18 31.57
N CYS A 340 -3.80 4.40 31.56
CA CYS A 340 -3.93 3.25 30.66
C CYS A 340 -4.16 3.64 29.19
N THR A 341 -3.73 2.77 28.26
CA THR A 341 -3.99 2.91 26.82
C THR A 341 -4.95 1.81 26.32
N LEU A 342 -6.09 2.22 25.76
CA LEU A 342 -7.06 1.34 25.10
C LEU A 342 -6.80 1.35 23.59
N VAL A 343 -6.55 0.19 22.99
CA VAL A 343 -6.29 0.04 21.55
C VAL A 343 -7.50 -0.61 20.86
N LEU A 344 -8.23 0.15 20.06
CA LEU A 344 -9.36 -0.36 19.28
C LEU A 344 -8.89 -0.76 17.87
N ILE A 345 -8.95 -2.05 17.56
CA ILE A 345 -8.55 -2.60 16.28
C ILE A 345 -9.74 -2.63 15.31
N ASP A 346 -9.53 -2.13 14.09
CA ASP A 346 -10.53 -2.10 13.02
C ASP A 346 -11.85 -1.42 13.40
N VAL A 347 -11.80 -0.19 13.94
CA VAL A 347 -13.00 0.52 14.42
C VAL A 347 -14.11 0.70 13.36
N HIS A 348 -13.74 0.78 12.09
CA HIS A 348 -14.68 0.79 10.94
C HIS A 348 -15.54 -0.49 10.81
N LYS A 349 -15.17 -1.60 11.48
CA LYS A 349 -15.93 -2.86 11.52
C LYS A 349 -16.82 -2.97 12.76
N ALA A 350 -16.85 -1.96 13.63
CA ALA A 350 -17.73 -1.95 14.80
C ALA A 350 -19.22 -1.96 14.37
N PRO A 351 -20.13 -2.51 15.19
CA PRO A 351 -21.57 -2.41 14.94
C PRO A 351 -22.00 -0.94 14.76
N PRO A 352 -22.91 -0.64 13.81
CA PRO A 352 -23.28 0.74 13.48
C PRO A 352 -23.92 1.50 14.66
N ALA A 353 -24.50 0.78 15.63
CA ALA A 353 -25.05 1.35 16.85
C ALA A 353 -23.97 1.84 17.84
N VAL A 354 -22.74 1.33 17.75
CA VAL A 354 -21.64 1.57 18.71
C VAL A 354 -20.86 2.83 18.35
N LEU A 355 -20.70 3.14 17.06
CA LEU A 355 -19.96 4.32 16.58
C LEU A 355 -20.44 5.65 17.17
N PRO A 356 -21.76 5.99 17.15
CA PRO A 356 -22.22 7.26 17.72
C PRO A 356 -22.09 7.31 19.24
N LEU A 357 -22.16 6.16 19.93
CA LEU A 357 -21.93 6.09 21.38
C LEU A 357 -20.46 6.37 21.73
N LEU A 358 -19.55 5.80 20.94
CA LEU A 358 -18.11 6.01 21.11
C LEU A 358 -17.71 7.46 20.79
N GLU A 359 -18.31 8.06 19.76
CA GLU A 359 -18.14 9.49 19.42
C GLU A 359 -18.59 10.37 20.58
N HIS A 360 -19.77 10.10 21.15
CA HIS A 360 -20.31 10.86 22.27
C HIS A 360 -19.42 10.79 23.52
N GLU A 361 -18.92 9.61 23.88
CA GLU A 361 -18.00 9.47 25.03
C GLU A 361 -16.67 10.20 24.82
N VAL A 362 -16.11 10.13 23.60
CA VAL A 362 -14.87 10.85 23.25
C VAL A 362 -15.08 12.38 23.27
N GLU A 363 -16.23 12.85 22.78
CA GLU A 363 -16.60 14.26 22.81
C GLU A 363 -16.81 14.77 24.24
N LEU A 364 -17.49 13.99 25.09
CA LEU A 364 -17.65 14.28 26.50
C LEU A 364 -16.31 14.33 27.25
N ALA A 365 -15.37 13.44 26.90
CA ALA A 365 -14.01 13.44 27.44
C ALA A 365 -13.23 14.71 27.06
N ALA A 366 -13.33 15.11 25.79
CA ALA A 366 -12.65 16.27 25.25
C ALA A 366 -13.20 17.58 25.83
N CYS A 367 -14.48 17.59 26.23
CA CYS A 367 -15.16 18.74 26.82
C CYS A 367 -15.03 18.85 28.36
N GLY A 368 -14.37 17.91 29.04
CA GLY A 368 -14.45 17.78 30.51
C GLY A 368 -13.69 18.84 31.32
N ALA A 369 -14.44 19.76 31.93
CA ALA A 369 -14.19 20.43 33.21
C ALA A 369 -12.76 20.97 33.45
N GLU A 370 -12.55 22.25 33.10
CA GLU A 370 -11.72 23.10 33.93
C GLU A 370 -12.28 23.05 35.36
N ASN A 371 -11.41 22.77 36.32
CA ASN A 371 -11.72 22.87 37.74
C ASN A 371 -12.12 24.32 38.05
N ASP A 372 -13.41 24.62 38.03
CA ASP A 372 -13.95 25.84 38.60
C ASP A 372 -14.11 25.62 40.10
N ASP A 373 -13.01 25.84 40.82
CA ASP A 373 -13.01 26.08 42.26
C ASP A 373 -13.67 27.44 42.52
N GLY A 374 -15.00 27.50 42.42
CA GLY A 374 -15.71 28.78 42.50
C GLY A 374 -17.20 28.68 42.80
N GLY A 375 -17.55 28.90 44.06
CA GLY A 375 -18.81 29.57 44.41
C GLY A 375 -20.05 28.71 44.49
N VAL A 376 -20.39 28.34 45.72
CA VAL A 376 -21.76 28.08 46.17
C VAL A 376 -22.68 29.21 45.71
N ASP A 377 -23.77 28.90 45.01
CA ASP A 377 -25.11 29.40 45.33
C ASP A 377 -26.23 28.74 44.48
N GLY A 378 -27.13 28.05 45.20
CA GLY A 378 -28.59 28.15 45.04
C GLY A 378 -29.28 27.60 43.80
N GLY A 379 -29.97 26.46 43.95
CA GLY A 379 -31.36 26.35 43.48
C GLY A 379 -31.75 25.14 42.63
N GLY A 380 -32.22 24.07 43.30
CA GLY A 380 -33.45 23.35 42.93
C GLY A 380 -33.43 22.37 41.75
N GLY A 381 -33.54 21.07 42.05
CA GLY A 381 -34.02 20.07 41.10
C GLY A 381 -33.51 18.65 41.38
N ALA A 382 -34.20 17.91 42.24
CA ALA A 382 -33.88 16.54 42.57
C ALA A 382 -34.13 15.58 41.39
N ALA A 383 -33.09 14.87 40.97
CA ALA A 383 -33.19 13.50 40.45
C ALA A 383 -31.93 12.75 40.90
N GLY A 384 -32.14 11.74 41.76
CA GLY A 384 -31.08 10.97 42.39
C GLY A 384 -30.28 10.13 41.39
N GLY A 385 -28.98 10.31 41.44
CA GLY A 385 -27.95 9.39 40.95
C GLY A 385 -26.67 9.77 41.68
N THR A 386 -26.15 8.87 42.50
CA THR A 386 -24.91 9.02 43.23
C THR A 386 -23.80 9.51 42.30
N GLY A 387 -23.27 10.71 42.55
CA GLY A 387 -22.11 11.24 41.84
C GLY A 387 -20.90 10.37 42.13
N VAL A 388 -20.67 9.36 41.29
CA VAL A 388 -19.37 8.74 41.15
C VAL A 388 -18.49 9.77 40.42
N PRO A 389 -17.35 10.21 40.97
CA PRO A 389 -16.41 11.03 40.21
C PRO A 389 -16.12 10.30 38.89
N ARG A 390 -16.38 10.96 37.75
CA ARG A 390 -16.22 10.32 36.44
C ARG A 390 -14.75 9.89 36.29
N PRO A 391 -14.47 8.59 36.06
CA PRO A 391 -13.12 8.13 35.85
C PRO A 391 -12.54 8.81 34.62
N MET A 392 -11.28 9.25 34.74
CA MET A 392 -10.53 9.83 33.64
C MET A 392 -10.43 8.77 32.53
N LEU A 393 -10.90 9.09 31.32
CA LEU A 393 -10.90 8.13 30.20
C LEU A 393 -9.45 7.72 29.85
N PRO A 394 -9.21 6.43 29.54
CA PRO A 394 -7.89 5.96 29.12
C PRO A 394 -7.50 6.61 27.78
N ARG A 395 -6.20 6.64 27.49
CA ARG A 395 -5.70 7.06 26.17
C ARG A 395 -6.20 6.09 25.11
N ILE A 396 -6.95 6.56 24.11
CA ILE A 396 -7.48 5.68 23.07
C ILE A 396 -6.60 5.73 21.81
N ILE A 397 -6.15 4.58 21.33
CA ILE A 397 -5.51 4.40 20.03
C ILE A 397 -6.46 3.58 19.16
N MET A 398 -6.82 4.09 17.98
CA MET A 398 -7.71 3.39 17.07
C MET A 398 -6.96 3.01 15.79
N THR A 399 -7.27 1.85 15.22
CA THR A 399 -6.83 1.46 13.88
C THR A 399 -8.04 1.27 12.96
N ALA A 400 -7.89 1.67 11.70
CA ALA A 400 -8.92 1.52 10.68
C ALA A 400 -8.28 1.31 9.31
N GLU A 401 -8.94 0.53 8.45
CA GLU A 401 -8.53 0.36 7.05
C GLU A 401 -9.06 1.49 6.15
N SER A 402 -10.14 2.17 6.58
CA SER A 402 -10.80 3.27 5.88
C SER A 402 -10.98 4.49 6.80
N ASP A 403 -11.26 5.64 6.19
CA ASP A 403 -11.64 6.82 6.97
C ASP A 403 -12.97 6.57 7.69
N VAL A 404 -13.09 7.05 8.93
CA VAL A 404 -14.27 6.89 9.79
C VAL A 404 -14.76 8.30 10.15
N PRO A 405 -15.80 8.82 9.48
CA PRO A 405 -16.24 10.21 9.62
C PRO A 405 -16.55 10.62 11.07
N ALA A 406 -17.06 9.69 11.89
CA ALA A 406 -17.40 9.92 13.30
C ALA A 406 -16.23 10.43 14.15
N PHE A 407 -14.99 10.20 13.76
CA PHE A 407 -13.80 10.62 14.53
C PHE A 407 -12.96 11.70 13.81
N ALA A 408 -13.51 12.34 12.78
CA ALA A 408 -12.77 13.31 11.97
C ALA A 408 -12.26 14.52 12.80
N ASN A 409 -13.02 14.93 13.81
CA ASN A 409 -12.77 16.14 14.61
C ASN A 409 -11.81 15.92 15.80
N PHE A 410 -11.55 14.66 16.19
CA PHE A 410 -10.83 14.32 17.44
C PHE A 410 -9.48 13.61 17.21
N ARG A 411 -8.93 13.64 15.98
CA ARG A 411 -7.82 12.75 15.59
C ARG A 411 -6.46 13.42 15.45
N THR A 412 -5.44 12.77 16.00
CA THR A 412 -4.07 12.81 15.46
C THR A 412 -3.87 11.58 14.56
N ALA A 413 -4.02 11.74 13.25
CA ALA A 413 -3.97 10.63 12.31
C ALA A 413 -2.53 10.24 11.94
N ILE A 414 -2.13 9.00 12.26
CA ILE A 414 -0.85 8.42 11.81
C ILE A 414 -1.13 7.48 10.64
N LYS A 415 -0.76 7.90 9.42
CA LYS A 415 -0.93 7.08 8.22
C LYS A 415 0.21 6.06 8.10
N VAL A 416 -0.11 4.78 8.33
CA VAL A 416 0.84 3.69 8.10
C VAL A 416 0.96 3.43 6.59
N LEU A 417 2.15 3.64 6.04
CA LEU A 417 2.40 3.43 4.61
C LEU A 417 2.43 1.93 4.26
N PRO A 418 1.81 1.53 3.14
CA PRO A 418 1.86 0.16 2.67
C PRO A 418 3.28 -0.21 2.22
N LEU A 419 3.59 -1.50 2.22
CA LEU A 419 4.93 -2.03 1.98
C LEU A 419 5.51 -1.60 0.62
N ARG A 420 4.65 -1.48 -0.41
CA ARG A 420 5.01 -0.98 -1.75
C ARG A 420 5.63 0.43 -1.76
N VAL A 421 5.35 1.26 -0.77
CA VAL A 421 5.90 2.64 -0.68
C VAL A 421 7.23 2.67 0.06
N ARG A 422 7.55 1.60 0.81
CA ARG A 422 8.75 1.45 1.64
C ARG A 422 9.55 0.16 1.30
N PRO A 423 9.98 -0.01 0.03
CA PRO A 423 10.69 -1.22 -0.37
C PRO A 423 12.01 -1.45 0.39
N SER A 424 12.65 -0.37 0.87
CA SER A 424 13.84 -0.44 1.73
C SER A 424 13.63 -1.22 3.02
N ASP A 425 12.39 -1.32 3.51
CA ASP A 425 12.05 -2.06 4.72
C ASP A 425 11.95 -3.56 4.45
N ILE A 426 11.78 -3.99 3.19
CA ILE A 426 11.53 -5.39 2.84
C ILE A 426 12.72 -6.27 3.22
N ALA A 427 13.94 -5.90 2.82
CA ALA A 427 15.12 -6.71 3.11
C ALA A 427 15.37 -6.88 4.63
N PRO A 428 15.35 -5.82 5.47
CA PRO A 428 15.44 -5.94 6.92
C PRO A 428 14.31 -6.78 7.54
N VAL A 429 13.07 -6.61 7.07
CA VAL A 429 11.91 -7.37 7.57
C VAL A 429 12.02 -8.85 7.23
N VAL A 430 12.47 -9.18 6.02
CA VAL A 430 12.71 -10.58 5.63
C VAL A 430 13.83 -11.19 6.43
N ASP A 431 14.94 -10.47 6.64
CA ASP A 431 16.05 -10.94 7.46
C ASP A 431 15.59 -11.24 8.90
N TYR A 432 14.74 -10.38 9.47
CA TYR A 432 14.09 -10.64 10.75
C TYR A 432 13.28 -11.95 10.75
N TYR A 433 12.42 -12.17 9.75
CA TYR A 433 11.62 -13.40 9.66
C TYR A 433 12.47 -14.65 9.42
N LEU A 434 13.52 -14.55 8.60
CA LEU A 434 14.46 -15.65 8.36
C LEU A 434 15.24 -16.00 9.63
N ARG A 435 15.75 -15.01 10.37
CA ARG A 435 16.41 -15.24 11.67
C ARG A 435 15.47 -15.85 12.69
N ARG A 436 14.20 -15.41 12.73
CA ARG A 436 13.17 -15.99 13.60
C ARG A 436 12.89 -17.45 13.23
N PHE A 437 12.78 -17.76 11.94
CA PHE A 437 12.59 -19.11 11.45
C PHE A 437 13.80 -20.02 11.74
N CYS A 438 15.02 -19.55 11.48
CA CYS A 438 16.25 -20.28 11.75
C CYS A 438 16.41 -20.60 13.25
N ARG A 439 16.12 -19.63 14.13
CA ARG A 439 16.13 -19.82 15.59
C ARG A 439 15.13 -20.88 16.04
N LYS A 440 13.88 -20.84 15.55
CA LYS A 440 12.86 -21.84 15.89
C LYS A 440 13.24 -23.27 15.51
N ARG A 441 14.09 -23.46 14.50
CA ARG A 441 14.50 -24.78 13.99
C ARG A 441 15.95 -25.16 14.30
N SER A 442 16.67 -24.36 15.09
CA SER A 442 18.10 -24.55 15.37
C SER A 442 18.96 -24.70 14.10
N LEU A 443 18.62 -23.96 13.04
CA LEU A 443 19.35 -23.93 11.77
C LEU A 443 20.34 -22.76 11.76
N GLY A 444 21.50 -22.91 11.12
CA GLY A 444 22.36 -21.75 10.81
C GLY A 444 21.74 -20.90 9.69
N GLY A 445 22.14 -19.63 9.62
CA GLY A 445 21.46 -18.59 8.83
C GLY A 445 21.13 -18.93 7.38
N ILE A 446 19.95 -18.49 6.94
CA ILE A 446 19.50 -18.48 5.54
C ILE A 446 19.70 -17.06 5.01
N THR A 447 20.24 -16.95 3.79
CA THR A 447 20.50 -15.66 3.13
C THR A 447 19.72 -15.57 1.82
N LEU A 448 19.34 -14.35 1.42
CA LEU A 448 18.69 -14.12 0.13
C LEU A 448 19.75 -13.89 -0.95
N THR A 449 19.52 -14.40 -2.15
CA THR A 449 20.27 -13.96 -3.33
C THR A 449 19.89 -12.52 -3.69
N PRO A 450 20.79 -11.73 -4.32
CA PRO A 450 20.44 -10.38 -4.80
C PRO A 450 19.25 -10.38 -5.77
N GLY A 451 19.05 -11.44 -6.55
CA GLY A 451 17.86 -11.63 -7.40
C GLY A 451 16.58 -11.78 -6.60
N ALA A 452 16.60 -12.60 -5.54
CA ALA A 452 15.47 -12.76 -4.63
C ALA A 452 15.09 -11.44 -3.93
N VAL A 453 16.08 -10.65 -3.47
CA VAL A 453 15.81 -9.33 -2.87
C VAL A 453 15.12 -8.40 -3.88
N ARG A 454 15.67 -8.28 -5.09
CA ARG A 454 15.06 -7.47 -6.16
C ARG A 454 13.63 -7.91 -6.46
N ARG A 455 13.40 -9.22 -6.53
CA ARG A 455 12.08 -9.77 -6.82
C ARG A 455 11.07 -9.43 -5.73
N LEU A 456 11.46 -9.55 -4.46
CA LEU A 456 10.65 -9.12 -3.33
C LEU A 456 10.38 -7.61 -3.41
N GLU A 457 11.40 -6.77 -3.60
CA GLU A 457 11.25 -5.31 -3.70
C GLU A 457 10.36 -4.85 -4.86
N SER A 458 10.33 -5.61 -5.98
CA SER A 458 9.51 -5.32 -7.15
C SER A 458 8.03 -5.67 -6.97
N TYR A 459 7.68 -6.48 -5.97
CA TYR A 459 6.33 -7.00 -5.81
C TYR A 459 5.46 -6.05 -4.97
N ALA A 460 4.21 -5.87 -5.37
CA ALA A 460 3.32 -4.86 -4.78
C ALA A 460 2.83 -5.21 -3.36
N PHE A 461 2.89 -6.48 -2.95
CA PHE A 461 2.38 -7.02 -1.68
C PHE A 461 0.98 -6.46 -1.31
N PRO A 462 -0.10 -6.85 -2.01
CA PRO A 462 -1.46 -6.49 -1.60
C PRO A 462 -1.76 -6.85 -0.13
N GLY A 463 -1.19 -7.95 0.39
CA GLY A 463 -1.30 -8.32 1.81
C GLY A 463 -0.20 -7.74 2.71
N ASN A 464 0.58 -6.78 2.23
CA ASN A 464 1.69 -6.11 2.91
C ASN A 464 2.59 -7.10 3.67
N VAL A 465 2.87 -6.83 4.95
CA VAL A 465 3.77 -7.62 5.80
C VAL A 465 3.24 -9.04 6.02
N ARG A 466 1.91 -9.25 6.06
CA ARG A 466 1.32 -10.60 6.23
C ARG A 466 1.62 -11.50 5.03
N GLU A 467 1.49 -10.97 3.82
CA GLU A 467 1.84 -11.70 2.60
C GLU A 467 3.34 -11.93 2.48
N LEU A 468 4.16 -10.91 2.80
CA LEU A 468 5.62 -11.04 2.84
C LEU A 468 6.04 -12.15 3.80
N GLN A 469 5.50 -12.14 5.03
CA GLN A 469 5.75 -13.18 6.04
C GLN A 469 5.38 -14.56 5.50
N GLY A 470 4.17 -14.73 4.97
CA GLY A 470 3.72 -16.01 4.42
C GLY A 470 4.59 -16.49 3.25
N LEU A 471 5.10 -15.59 2.42
CA LEU A 471 6.01 -15.92 1.32
C LEU A 471 7.37 -16.41 1.86
N VAL A 472 7.95 -15.69 2.83
CA VAL A 472 9.21 -16.08 3.48
C VAL A 472 9.07 -17.42 4.22
N GLU A 473 7.98 -17.61 4.95
CA GLU A 473 7.71 -18.86 5.69
C GLU A 473 7.53 -20.07 4.75
N ARG A 474 7.05 -19.87 3.52
CA ARG A 474 6.99 -20.92 2.48
C ARG A 474 8.32 -21.16 1.77
N ALA A 475 9.11 -20.11 1.54
CA ALA A 475 10.39 -20.20 0.83
C ALA A 475 11.53 -20.74 1.71
N ALA A 476 11.55 -20.38 3.00
CA ALA A 476 12.63 -20.76 3.93
C ALA A 476 12.82 -22.29 4.06
N PRO A 477 11.78 -23.13 4.12
CA PRO A 477 11.95 -24.59 4.11
C PRO A 477 12.55 -25.14 2.81
N GLN A 478 12.27 -24.52 1.66
CA GLN A 478 12.73 -24.99 0.35
C GLN A 478 14.24 -24.78 0.16
N ALA A 479 14.78 -23.71 0.74
CA ALA A 479 16.22 -23.43 0.75
C ALA A 479 17.05 -24.42 1.59
N LEU A 480 16.43 -25.38 2.28
CA LEU A 480 17.13 -26.43 3.02
C LEU A 480 17.44 -27.67 2.17
N GLY A 481 16.84 -27.80 0.97
CA GLY A 481 16.96 -28.99 0.11
C GLY A 481 18.19 -29.01 -0.82
N GLU A 482 18.86 -27.88 -1.01
CA GLU A 482 19.96 -27.74 -1.98
C GLU A 482 21.32 -27.53 -1.26
N GLY A 483 22.31 -28.32 -1.65
CA GLY A 483 23.56 -28.50 -0.91
C GLY A 483 24.37 -27.23 -0.61
N GLN A 484 25.04 -27.26 0.54
CA GLN A 484 26.08 -26.35 1.07
C GLN A 484 25.83 -24.82 1.11
N HIS A 485 24.87 -24.28 0.36
CA HIS A 485 24.53 -22.86 0.38
C HIS A 485 23.04 -22.65 0.71
N ARG A 486 22.77 -22.17 1.92
CA ARG A 486 21.42 -21.78 2.39
C ARG A 486 21.00 -20.44 1.78
N LEU A 487 20.79 -20.45 0.47
CA LEU A 487 20.44 -19.29 -0.33
C LEU A 487 19.02 -19.44 -0.86
N ILE A 488 18.19 -18.41 -0.68
CA ILE A 488 16.89 -18.32 -1.35
C ILE A 488 17.09 -17.65 -2.72
N SER A 489 16.83 -18.40 -3.79
CA SER A 489 16.85 -17.92 -5.17
C SER A 489 15.53 -17.25 -5.56
N GLU A 490 15.53 -16.51 -6.67
CA GLU A 490 14.32 -15.86 -7.21
C GLU A 490 13.22 -16.87 -7.55
N GLU A 491 13.60 -18.05 -8.06
CA GLU A 491 12.68 -19.09 -8.53
C GLU A 491 11.89 -19.74 -7.38
N GLN A 492 12.43 -19.71 -6.16
CA GLN A 492 11.79 -20.23 -4.96
C GLN A 492 10.75 -19.26 -4.38
N LEU A 493 10.70 -18.00 -4.86
CA LEU A 493 9.72 -17.01 -4.45
C LEU A 493 8.46 -17.08 -5.32
N TRP A 494 7.50 -17.90 -4.91
CA TRP A 494 6.24 -18.08 -5.63
C TRP A 494 5.19 -17.03 -5.22
N PHE A 495 4.86 -16.15 -6.15
CA PHE A 495 3.82 -15.13 -5.99
C PHE A 495 2.46 -15.68 -6.43
N ALA A 496 1.41 -15.44 -5.64
CA ALA A 496 0.10 -16.08 -5.79
C ALA A 496 -0.70 -15.65 -7.04
N LYS A 497 -0.17 -14.78 -7.90
CA LYS A 497 -0.84 -14.36 -9.13
C LYS A 497 0.18 -13.93 -10.20
N LYS A 498 0.43 -14.78 -11.20
CA LYS A 498 0.79 -14.28 -12.53
C LYS A 498 -0.50 -13.72 -13.11
N GLN A 499 -0.68 -12.39 -13.11
CA GLN A 499 -1.81 -11.82 -13.84
C GLN A 499 -1.66 -12.22 -15.31
N VAL A 500 -2.76 -12.61 -15.98
CA VAL A 500 -2.78 -12.88 -17.43
C VAL A 500 -2.13 -11.71 -18.24
N ARG A 501 -2.14 -10.49 -17.67
CA ARG A 501 -1.47 -9.27 -18.16
C ARG A 501 0.07 -9.35 -18.30
N ASP A 502 0.75 -10.31 -17.67
CA ASP A 502 2.22 -10.43 -17.76
C ASP A 502 2.69 -11.32 -18.92
N VAL A 503 1.80 -12.03 -19.62
CA VAL A 503 2.17 -12.94 -20.73
C VAL A 503 2.62 -12.19 -22.00
N LEU A 504 2.24 -10.91 -22.15
CA LEU A 504 2.57 -10.07 -23.32
C LEU A 504 3.64 -9.00 -23.06
N ARG A 505 4.31 -9.04 -21.90
CA ARG A 505 5.29 -8.02 -21.51
C ARG A 505 6.71 -8.53 -21.71
N LEU A 506 7.27 -8.24 -22.87
CA LEU A 506 8.67 -8.53 -23.19
C LEU A 506 9.56 -7.43 -22.57
N ASP A 507 10.48 -7.78 -21.67
CA ASP A 507 11.50 -6.83 -21.22
C ASP A 507 12.61 -6.70 -22.28
N LEU A 508 12.63 -5.55 -22.94
CA LEU A 508 13.55 -5.27 -24.04
C LEU A 508 15.01 -5.15 -23.56
N LEU A 509 15.25 -4.79 -22.29
CA LEU A 509 16.62 -4.60 -21.76
C LEU A 509 17.32 -5.92 -21.45
N THR A 510 16.56 -6.95 -21.05
CA THR A 510 17.08 -8.31 -20.87
C THR A 510 17.13 -9.07 -22.18
N THR A 511 16.13 -8.88 -23.06
CA THR A 511 16.07 -9.55 -24.37
C THR A 511 17.15 -9.02 -25.33
N PHE A 512 17.40 -7.71 -25.35
CA PHE A 512 18.39 -7.06 -26.22
C PHE A 512 19.46 -6.33 -25.39
N PRO A 513 20.52 -7.02 -24.93
CA PRO A 513 21.55 -6.40 -24.10
C PRO A 513 22.31 -5.26 -24.79
N GLN A 514 22.38 -5.27 -26.13
CA GLN A 514 22.94 -4.18 -26.94
C GLN A 514 22.14 -2.88 -26.81
N LEU A 515 20.80 -2.97 -26.75
CA LEU A 515 19.92 -1.81 -26.57
C LEU A 515 20.20 -1.13 -25.23
N ARG A 516 20.38 -1.92 -24.17
CA ARG A 516 20.75 -1.39 -22.85
C ARG A 516 22.10 -0.68 -22.89
N GLN A 517 23.11 -1.29 -23.51
CA GLN A 517 24.42 -0.67 -23.65
C GLN A 517 24.30 0.67 -24.38
N PHE A 518 23.59 0.70 -25.51
CA PHE A 518 23.32 1.92 -26.27
C PHE A 518 22.67 3.03 -25.43
N LEU A 519 21.60 2.72 -24.69
CA LEU A 519 20.89 3.70 -23.85
C LEU A 519 21.74 4.22 -22.66
N CYS A 520 22.74 3.45 -22.21
CA CYS A 520 23.66 3.86 -21.16
C CYS A 520 24.85 4.72 -21.65
N ILE A 521 25.13 4.80 -22.96
CA ILE A 521 26.27 5.56 -23.48
C ILE A 521 26.02 7.08 -23.32
N GLU A 522 26.92 7.81 -22.67
CA GLU A 522 26.87 9.27 -22.46
C GLU A 522 26.56 10.06 -23.75
N TRP A 523 27.08 9.59 -24.89
CA TRP A 523 26.83 10.15 -26.22
C TRP A 523 25.34 10.29 -26.58
N TRP A 524 24.49 9.31 -26.24
CA TRP A 524 23.05 9.35 -26.55
C TRP A 524 22.32 10.48 -25.79
N THR A 525 22.56 10.62 -24.49
CA THR A 525 21.86 11.62 -23.65
C THR A 525 22.45 13.01 -23.76
N GLU A 526 23.78 13.16 -23.74
CA GLU A 526 24.42 14.47 -23.63
C GLU A 526 24.71 15.10 -24.99
N ARG A 527 25.15 14.31 -25.97
CA ARG A 527 25.54 14.85 -27.29
C ARG A 527 24.41 14.80 -28.31
N ILE A 528 23.75 13.66 -28.46
CA ILE A 528 22.63 13.54 -29.39
C ILE A 528 21.40 14.22 -28.80
N ASN A 529 20.95 13.83 -27.62
CA ASN A 529 19.66 14.31 -27.16
C ASN A 529 19.72 15.78 -26.65
N PHE A 530 20.57 16.05 -25.66
CA PHE A 530 20.73 17.40 -25.13
C PHE A 530 21.44 18.33 -26.13
N GLY A 531 22.59 17.92 -26.67
CA GLY A 531 23.40 18.73 -27.58
C GLY A 531 22.67 19.10 -28.88
N PHE A 532 22.09 18.14 -29.61
CA PHE A 532 21.37 18.44 -30.86
C PHE A 532 20.21 19.40 -30.61
N THR A 533 19.34 19.07 -29.65
CA THR A 533 18.12 19.85 -29.42
C THR A 533 18.43 21.25 -28.89
N ALA A 534 19.47 21.41 -28.05
CA ALA A 534 19.89 22.71 -27.54
C ALA A 534 20.38 23.68 -28.64
N TRP A 535 20.83 23.18 -29.79
CA TRP A 535 21.28 24.00 -30.92
C TRP A 535 20.22 24.12 -32.02
N VAL A 536 19.58 23.00 -32.38
CA VAL A 536 18.60 22.95 -33.47
C VAL A 536 17.34 23.71 -33.12
N TYR A 537 16.88 23.65 -31.86
CA TYR A 537 15.66 24.36 -31.48
C TYR A 537 15.80 25.89 -31.55
N PRO A 538 16.85 26.53 -30.96
CA PRO A 538 17.07 27.96 -31.16
C PRO A 538 17.28 28.35 -32.64
N LEU A 539 17.89 27.47 -33.44
CA LEU A 539 18.03 27.70 -34.88
C LEU A 539 16.66 27.72 -35.58
N ILE A 540 15.76 26.78 -35.26
CA ILE A 540 14.39 26.76 -35.80
C ILE A 540 13.65 28.04 -35.40
N VAL A 541 13.74 28.45 -34.13
CA VAL A 541 13.12 29.70 -33.66
C VAL A 541 13.71 30.91 -34.40
N ALA A 542 15.03 30.94 -34.63
CA ALA A 542 15.69 31.99 -35.37
C ALA A 542 15.20 32.06 -36.84
N VAL A 543 15.04 30.90 -37.50
CA VAL A 543 14.50 30.82 -38.87
C VAL A 543 13.03 31.28 -38.92
N LEU A 544 12.23 31.01 -37.88
CA LEU A 544 10.85 31.50 -37.82
C LEU A 544 10.77 33.02 -37.63
N LEU A 545 11.68 33.61 -36.85
CA LEU A 545 11.69 35.05 -36.57
C LEU A 545 12.34 35.90 -37.67
N TRP A 546 13.42 35.40 -38.28
CA TRP A 546 14.25 36.17 -39.22
C TRP A 546 14.26 35.61 -40.65
N GLY A 547 13.69 34.43 -40.87
CA GLY A 547 13.53 33.84 -42.21
C GLY A 547 12.29 34.37 -42.95
N PRO A 548 12.02 33.84 -44.16
CA PRO A 548 10.83 34.15 -44.94
C PRO A 548 9.57 33.95 -44.11
N GLN A 549 8.60 34.86 -44.20
CA GLN A 549 7.41 34.81 -43.34
C GLN A 549 6.29 33.91 -43.90
N ASP A 550 6.40 33.54 -45.18
CA ASP A 550 5.44 32.71 -45.89
C ASP A 550 5.77 31.21 -45.82
N ARG A 551 4.73 30.37 -45.78
CA ARG A 551 4.81 28.90 -45.65
C ARG A 551 5.55 28.22 -46.82
N ASP A 552 5.44 28.75 -48.03
CA ASP A 552 6.05 28.18 -49.24
C ASP A 552 7.58 28.32 -49.27
N HIS A 553 8.13 29.25 -48.49
CA HIS A 553 9.56 29.58 -48.50
C HIS A 553 10.22 29.35 -47.15
N ASN A 554 9.48 28.94 -46.12
CA ASN A 554 10.00 28.71 -44.78
C ASN A 554 9.85 27.25 -44.37
N PHE A 555 10.94 26.48 -44.44
CA PHE A 555 10.92 25.07 -44.06
C PHE A 555 10.59 24.86 -42.57
N ALA A 556 10.85 25.84 -41.69
CA ALA A 556 10.55 25.71 -40.28
C ALA A 556 9.04 25.70 -39.99
N LEU A 557 8.25 26.43 -40.78
CA LEU A 557 6.79 26.35 -40.74
C LEU A 557 6.31 24.96 -41.18
N ASN A 558 6.83 24.42 -42.29
CA ASN A 558 6.46 23.09 -42.76
C ASN A 558 6.91 21.98 -41.79
N ALA A 559 8.10 22.10 -41.21
CA ALA A 559 8.59 21.15 -40.21
C ALA A 559 7.73 21.16 -38.93
N PHE A 560 7.27 22.35 -38.50
CA PHE A 560 6.48 22.48 -37.28
C PHE A 560 4.99 22.19 -37.45
N TRP A 561 4.36 22.61 -38.55
CA TRP A 561 2.91 22.46 -38.76
C TRP A 561 2.54 21.26 -39.64
N ALA A 562 3.33 20.93 -40.67
CA ALA A 562 3.02 19.85 -41.60
C ALA A 562 3.63 18.50 -41.19
N TRP A 563 4.86 18.47 -40.63
CA TRP A 563 5.51 17.21 -40.24
C TRP A 563 5.20 16.78 -38.81
N TRP A 564 5.20 17.73 -37.87
CA TRP A 564 5.14 17.41 -36.45
C TRP A 564 3.81 16.77 -36.04
N TRP A 565 2.66 17.33 -36.42
CA TRP A 565 1.33 16.82 -36.06
C TRP A 565 1.07 15.38 -36.53
N PRO A 566 1.20 15.06 -37.83
CA PRO A 566 1.04 13.69 -38.30
C PRO A 566 2.17 12.77 -37.82
N GLY A 567 3.41 13.28 -37.70
CA GLY A 567 4.54 12.53 -37.14
C GLY A 567 4.28 12.07 -35.71
N VAL A 568 3.82 12.98 -34.84
CA VAL A 568 3.41 12.64 -33.46
C VAL A 568 2.24 11.66 -33.49
N SER A 569 1.23 11.89 -34.34
CA SER A 569 0.04 11.02 -34.44
C SER A 569 0.39 9.59 -34.84
N ILE A 570 1.34 9.38 -35.77
CA ILE A 570 1.80 8.06 -36.20
C ILE A 570 2.70 7.40 -35.15
N VAL A 571 3.60 8.17 -34.53
CA VAL A 571 4.59 7.66 -33.57
C VAL A 571 3.96 7.33 -32.22
N TYR A 572 2.92 8.07 -31.81
CA TYR A 572 2.28 7.99 -30.49
C TYR A 572 1.83 6.58 -30.08
N PRO A 573 1.11 5.80 -30.92
CA PRO A 573 0.65 4.45 -30.54
C PRO A 573 1.78 3.44 -30.31
N PHE A 574 2.95 3.64 -30.92
CA PHE A 574 4.04 2.66 -30.92
C PHE A 574 5.16 3.01 -29.96
N LEU A 575 5.59 4.27 -29.96
CA LEU A 575 6.74 4.73 -29.19
C LEU A 575 6.33 5.48 -27.92
N GLY A 576 5.03 5.78 -27.75
CA GLY A 576 4.51 6.51 -26.61
C GLY A 576 5.36 7.74 -26.32
N ARG A 577 5.60 8.08 -25.06
CA ARG A 577 6.27 9.32 -24.60
C ARG A 577 7.76 9.47 -24.97
N VAL A 578 8.29 8.72 -25.94
CA VAL A 578 9.71 8.80 -26.35
C VAL A 578 10.11 10.22 -26.77
N TRP A 579 9.23 11.01 -27.37
CA TRP A 579 9.53 12.43 -27.69
C TRP A 579 9.78 13.29 -26.44
N CYS A 580 9.26 12.91 -25.27
CA CYS A 580 9.55 13.60 -24.02
C CYS A 580 11.03 13.51 -23.64
N SER A 581 11.76 12.53 -24.19
CA SER A 581 13.21 12.42 -23.99
C SER A 581 13.97 13.50 -24.78
N VAL A 582 13.47 13.91 -25.95
CA VAL A 582 14.07 14.92 -26.87
C VAL A 582 13.30 16.24 -26.91
N CYS A 583 12.62 16.56 -25.81
CA CYS A 583 11.72 17.71 -25.75
C CYS A 583 12.50 19.03 -25.58
N PRO A 584 12.37 19.99 -26.51
CA PRO A 584 13.07 21.29 -26.41
C PRO A 584 12.65 22.11 -25.20
N PHE A 585 11.40 21.96 -24.74
CA PHE A 585 10.87 22.66 -23.55
C PHE A 585 11.60 22.24 -22.26
N MET A 586 11.88 20.94 -22.11
CA MET A 586 12.59 20.40 -20.95
C MET A 586 14.06 20.85 -20.95
N ILE A 587 14.73 20.76 -22.11
CA ILE A 587 16.14 21.12 -22.27
C ILE A 587 16.36 22.61 -22.03
N THR A 588 15.45 23.45 -22.53
CA THR A 588 15.50 24.91 -22.27
C THR A 588 15.36 25.21 -20.78
N GLY A 589 14.45 24.50 -20.08
CA GLY A 589 14.31 24.63 -18.64
C GLY A 589 15.55 24.22 -17.85
N GLU A 590 16.19 23.13 -18.24
CA GLU A 590 17.45 22.69 -17.66
C GLU A 590 18.59 23.69 -17.89
N LEU A 591 18.67 24.30 -19.08
CA LEU A 591 19.66 25.34 -19.40
C LEU A 591 19.48 26.58 -18.49
N VAL A 592 18.23 27.02 -18.30
CA VAL A 592 17.88 28.14 -17.42
C VAL A 592 18.23 27.84 -15.96
N GLN A 593 17.94 26.62 -15.49
CA GLN A 593 18.31 26.17 -14.15
C GLN A 593 19.83 26.20 -13.93
N ARG A 594 20.61 25.59 -14.84
CA ARG A 594 22.08 25.58 -14.79
C ARG A 594 22.65 27.00 -14.76
N TRP A 595 22.12 27.88 -15.61
CA TRP A 595 22.52 29.29 -15.66
C TRP A 595 22.21 30.04 -14.36
N ARG A 596 20.99 29.87 -13.81
CA ARG A 596 20.58 30.55 -12.57
C ARG A 596 21.39 30.08 -11.35
N ILE A 597 21.68 28.77 -11.26
CA ILE A 597 22.56 28.21 -10.22
C ILE A 597 23.99 28.77 -10.37
N SER A 598 24.52 28.87 -11.60
CA SER A 598 25.85 29.45 -11.84
C SER A 598 25.96 30.92 -11.40
N ARG A 599 24.83 31.63 -11.34
CA ARG A 599 24.71 33.02 -10.86
C ARG A 599 24.49 33.13 -9.34
N GLY A 600 24.55 32.02 -8.60
CA GLY A 600 24.45 31.98 -7.14
C GLY A 600 23.01 32.13 -6.59
N ALA A 601 21.99 31.97 -7.42
CA ALA A 601 20.60 32.08 -6.97
C ALA A 601 20.09 30.78 -6.34
N GLU A 602 19.40 30.90 -5.21
CA GLU A 602 18.60 29.82 -4.65
C GLU A 602 17.28 29.68 -5.44
N LEU A 603 16.94 28.46 -5.83
CA LEU A 603 15.66 28.17 -6.49
C LEU A 603 14.55 28.08 -5.39
N LEU A 604 13.25 28.05 -5.72
CA LEU A 604 12.12 27.98 -4.76
C LEU A 604 11.47 26.59 -4.72
N LYS A 605 10.83 26.18 -3.63
CA LYS A 605 10.22 24.83 -3.55
C LYS A 605 9.06 24.68 -4.56
N TRP A 606 9.08 23.63 -5.38
CA TRP A 606 8.00 23.33 -6.33
C TRP A 606 6.67 23.01 -5.61
N PRO A 607 5.56 23.69 -5.93
CA PRO A 607 4.27 23.52 -5.26
C PRO A 607 3.51 22.29 -5.78
N ARG A 608 4.00 21.09 -5.44
CA ARG A 608 3.46 19.80 -5.90
C ARG A 608 1.95 19.65 -5.67
N GLU A 609 1.46 20.05 -4.51
CA GLU A 609 0.05 19.87 -4.14
C GLU A 609 -0.90 20.69 -5.00
N GLN A 610 -0.51 21.91 -5.39
CA GLN A 610 -1.29 22.75 -6.30
C GLN A 610 -1.21 22.25 -7.74
N LEU A 611 -0.05 21.75 -8.19
CA LEU A 611 0.10 21.18 -9.53
C LEU A 611 -0.59 19.82 -9.70
N ASP A 612 -0.61 18.99 -8.66
CA ASP A 612 -1.34 17.71 -8.72
C ASP A 612 -2.85 17.95 -8.85
N GLN A 613 -3.36 19.09 -8.35
CA GLN A 613 -4.77 19.48 -8.47
C GLN A 613 -5.06 20.24 -9.78
N TRP A 614 -4.23 21.19 -10.16
CA TRP A 614 -4.53 22.16 -11.24
C TRP A 614 -3.64 22.05 -12.46
N GLY A 615 -2.53 21.31 -12.41
CA GLY A 615 -1.52 21.26 -13.47
C GLY A 615 -2.10 20.74 -14.80
N ALA A 616 -2.87 19.66 -14.76
CA ALA A 616 -3.52 19.10 -15.95
C ALA A 616 -4.60 20.06 -16.53
N TRP A 617 -5.40 20.70 -15.69
CA TRP A 617 -6.37 21.72 -16.12
C TRP A 617 -5.71 22.98 -16.70
N SER A 618 -4.56 23.36 -16.16
CA SER A 618 -3.75 24.47 -16.67
C SER A 618 -3.19 24.15 -18.05
N LEU A 619 -2.70 22.93 -18.27
CA LEU A 619 -2.27 22.46 -19.59
C LEU A 619 -3.42 22.40 -20.59
N PHE A 620 -4.59 21.91 -20.17
CA PHE A 620 -5.80 21.91 -20.99
C PHE A 620 -6.18 23.33 -21.43
N ALA A 621 -6.22 24.29 -20.50
CA ALA A 621 -6.55 25.68 -20.80
C ALA A 621 -5.51 26.35 -21.72
N MET A 622 -4.22 26.09 -21.49
CA MET A 622 -3.16 26.59 -22.35
C MET A 622 -3.28 26.02 -23.76
N PHE A 623 -3.55 24.72 -23.91
CA PHE A 623 -3.71 24.09 -25.22
C PHE A 623 -4.94 24.61 -25.96
N ALA A 624 -6.07 24.82 -25.26
CA ALA A 624 -7.24 25.48 -25.84
C ALA A 624 -6.91 26.90 -26.33
N ALA A 625 -6.14 27.68 -25.55
CA ALA A 625 -5.71 29.01 -25.94
C ALA A 625 -4.79 28.99 -27.17
N ILE A 626 -3.94 27.97 -27.31
CA ILE A 626 -3.09 27.77 -28.49
C ILE A 626 -3.96 27.50 -29.73
N LEU A 627 -4.94 26.61 -29.65
CA LEU A 627 -5.84 26.30 -30.78
C LEU A 627 -6.70 27.50 -31.19
N VAL A 628 -7.18 28.29 -30.23
CA VAL A 628 -7.90 29.54 -30.52
C VAL A 628 -6.95 30.57 -31.16
N TRP A 629 -5.71 30.66 -30.69
CA TRP A 629 -4.73 31.54 -31.30
C TRP A 629 -4.44 31.11 -32.74
N GLU A 630 -4.20 29.81 -32.95
CA GLU A 630 -3.94 29.19 -34.24
C GLU A 630 -4.98 29.60 -35.28
N GLU A 631 -6.26 29.40 -34.97
CA GLU A 631 -7.36 29.69 -35.89
C GLU A 631 -7.60 31.19 -36.09
N VAL A 632 -7.57 31.99 -35.02
CA VAL A 632 -7.98 33.42 -35.09
C VAL A 632 -6.91 34.30 -35.73
N TRP A 633 -5.63 33.92 -35.65
CA TRP A 633 -4.50 34.70 -36.19
C TRP A 633 -3.71 34.00 -37.29
N ASP A 634 -4.18 32.85 -37.78
CA ASP A 634 -3.55 32.12 -38.88
C ASP A 634 -2.06 31.83 -38.64
N LEU A 635 -1.77 31.23 -37.48
CA LEU A 635 -0.40 30.85 -37.09
C LEU A 635 0.30 29.94 -38.09
N PRO A 636 -0.37 28.92 -38.67
CA PRO A 636 0.29 27.97 -39.57
C PRO A 636 0.90 28.62 -40.81
N HIS A 637 0.44 29.83 -41.17
CA HIS A 637 0.93 30.57 -42.33
C HIS A 637 1.80 31.78 -41.96
N THR A 638 1.97 32.07 -40.66
CA THR A 638 2.75 33.23 -40.18
C THR A 638 3.95 32.79 -39.33
N ALA A 639 5.17 32.90 -39.89
CA ALA A 639 6.38 32.41 -39.22
C ALA A 639 6.70 33.11 -37.88
N ALA A 640 6.60 34.45 -37.81
CA ALA A 640 6.90 35.20 -36.60
C ALA A 640 5.95 34.88 -35.44
N LEU A 641 4.64 34.70 -35.71
CA LEU A 641 3.67 34.32 -34.69
C LEU A 641 3.93 32.91 -34.17
N SER A 642 4.26 31.97 -35.06
CA SER A 642 4.71 30.62 -34.69
C SER A 642 6.00 30.64 -33.85
N GLY A 643 6.95 31.52 -34.19
CA GLY A 643 8.16 31.74 -33.40
C GLY A 643 7.89 32.28 -32.00
N TRP A 644 6.98 33.26 -31.87
CA TRP A 644 6.55 33.79 -30.57
C TRP A 644 5.79 32.77 -29.73
N LEU A 645 4.95 31.94 -30.35
CA LEU A 645 4.29 30.81 -29.67
C LEU A 645 5.34 29.89 -29.03
N LEU A 646 6.34 29.46 -29.82
CA LEU A 646 7.44 28.61 -29.33
C LEU A 646 8.23 29.26 -28.21
N ILE A 647 8.53 30.56 -28.31
CA ILE A 647 9.20 31.34 -27.25
C ILE A 647 8.33 31.41 -25.99
N LEU A 648 7.03 31.65 -26.10
CA LEU A 648 6.14 31.77 -24.94
C LEU A 648 6.00 30.44 -24.20
N ILE A 649 5.81 29.34 -24.92
CA ILE A 649 5.71 28.00 -24.31
C ILE A 649 7.05 27.60 -23.67
N THR A 650 8.19 27.88 -24.33
CA THR A 650 9.52 27.63 -23.73
C THR A 650 9.85 28.55 -22.57
N ALA A 651 9.46 29.82 -22.62
CA ALA A 651 9.63 30.75 -21.51
C ALA A 651 8.82 30.30 -20.30
N GLY A 652 7.58 29.83 -20.49
CA GLY A 652 6.77 29.21 -19.43
C GLY A 652 7.48 28.01 -18.81
N ALA A 653 8.04 27.11 -19.63
CA ALA A 653 8.84 25.99 -19.13
C ALA A 653 10.12 26.44 -18.40
N GLY A 654 10.80 27.48 -18.90
CA GLY A 654 12.02 28.07 -18.36
C GLY A 654 11.82 28.80 -17.03
N VAL A 655 10.73 29.56 -16.88
CA VAL A 655 10.37 30.26 -15.64
C VAL A 655 9.98 29.25 -14.57
N CYS A 656 9.09 28.32 -14.90
CA CYS A 656 8.69 27.23 -14.00
C CYS A 656 9.92 26.43 -13.51
N SER A 657 10.74 25.95 -14.43
CA SER A 657 11.95 25.19 -14.07
C SER A 657 12.98 26.05 -13.32
N GLY A 658 13.19 27.29 -13.74
CA GLY A 658 14.10 28.24 -13.12
C GLY A 658 13.73 28.60 -11.69
N GLU A 659 12.49 28.39 -11.25
CA GLU A 659 12.02 28.70 -9.90
C GLU A 659 12.06 27.48 -8.95
N CYS A 660 12.64 26.33 -9.30
CA CYS A 660 12.52 25.07 -8.50
C CYS A 660 13.79 24.63 -7.69
N ASN A 661 13.83 24.73 -6.35
CA ASN A 661 14.85 24.22 -5.39
C ASN A 661 14.32 23.02 -4.63
N THR A 662 14.26 21.89 -5.30
CA THR A 662 14.43 20.64 -4.59
C THR A 662 15.78 20.09 -5.01
N PHE A 663 16.83 20.48 -4.27
CA PHE A 663 18.22 20.17 -4.59
C PHE A 663 18.49 18.64 -4.60
N THR A 664 19.11 18.12 -5.69
CA THR A 664 19.62 16.73 -5.99
C THR A 664 18.68 15.65 -6.55
N CYS A 665 17.59 15.98 -7.23
CA CYS A 665 16.32 15.34 -6.93
C CYS A 665 15.94 13.96 -7.53
N TYR A 666 16.77 12.96 -7.20
CA TYR A 666 16.33 12.14 -6.07
C TYR A 666 17.51 11.60 -5.22
N LYS A 667 18.71 11.51 -5.80
CA LYS A 667 20.07 11.63 -5.22
C LYS A 667 20.96 11.14 -6.34
N GLY A 668 21.44 12.02 -7.22
CA GLY A 668 22.51 11.65 -8.14
C GLY A 668 23.61 10.91 -7.38
N SER A 669 24.18 9.86 -7.97
CA SER A 669 25.18 9.01 -7.31
C SER A 669 26.56 9.26 -7.93
N PRO A 670 27.64 9.40 -7.15
CA PRO A 670 28.95 8.99 -7.65
C PRO A 670 28.88 7.47 -7.94
N SER A 671 29.57 6.98 -8.96
CA SER A 671 29.52 5.56 -9.37
C SER A 671 29.62 4.63 -8.15
N ALA A 672 28.55 3.89 -7.84
CA ALA A 672 28.44 3.08 -6.62
C ALA A 672 28.65 1.57 -6.88
N GLY A 673 29.06 1.18 -8.09
CA GLY A 673 29.32 -0.21 -8.48
C GLY A 673 30.04 -0.31 -9.83
N PRO A 674 30.47 -1.53 -10.24
CA PRO A 674 31.27 -1.75 -11.46
C PRO A 674 30.52 -1.43 -12.78
N GLU A 675 29.21 -1.21 -12.73
CA GLU A 675 28.36 -0.96 -13.91
C GLU A 675 27.49 0.31 -13.82
N SER A 676 27.52 1.07 -12.71
CA SER A 676 26.74 2.32 -12.58
C SER A 676 27.57 3.54 -12.95
N LEU A 677 26.97 4.45 -13.73
CA LEU A 677 27.59 5.71 -14.15
C LEU A 677 27.16 6.86 -13.25
N ALA A 678 27.98 7.91 -13.19
CA ALA A 678 27.60 9.15 -12.52
C ALA A 678 26.33 9.70 -13.18
N SER A 679 25.36 10.11 -12.37
CA SER A 679 24.02 10.46 -12.84
C SER A 679 23.46 11.64 -12.07
N ALA A 680 22.73 12.53 -12.74
CA ALA A 680 22.05 13.67 -12.13
C ALA A 680 20.72 13.28 -11.42
N GLY A 681 20.24 12.05 -11.62
CA GLY A 681 18.95 11.55 -11.10
C GLY A 681 17.75 11.81 -12.02
N CYS A 682 16.55 11.34 -11.65
CA CYS A 682 15.35 11.47 -12.47
C CYS A 682 14.87 12.94 -12.57
N PRO A 683 14.76 13.55 -13.77
CA PRO A 683 14.39 14.96 -13.92
C PRO A 683 12.96 15.25 -13.43
N LEU A 684 12.06 14.26 -13.52
CA LEU A 684 10.68 14.37 -13.04
C LEU A 684 10.51 13.96 -11.57
N HIS A 685 11.59 13.73 -10.84
CA HIS A 685 11.57 13.39 -9.41
C HIS A 685 10.73 12.13 -9.10
N SER A 686 10.54 11.27 -10.09
CA SER A 686 9.79 10.02 -9.98
C SER A 686 10.71 8.91 -9.54
N ARG A 687 10.30 8.13 -8.53
CA ARG A 687 11.02 6.91 -8.11
C ARG A 687 10.63 5.77 -9.05
N PRO A 688 11.55 5.19 -9.85
CA PRO A 688 11.22 4.10 -10.76
C PRO A 688 10.52 2.93 -10.06
N ALA A 689 10.91 2.61 -8.83
CA ALA A 689 10.29 1.55 -8.02
C ALA A 689 8.84 1.82 -7.59
N GLN A 690 8.38 3.08 -7.64
CA GLN A 690 7.01 3.47 -7.29
C GLN A 690 6.17 3.82 -8.53
N LEU A 691 6.75 3.77 -9.73
CA LEU A 691 6.02 4.00 -10.98
C LEU A 691 5.14 2.78 -11.29
N THR A 692 3.83 2.94 -11.13
CA THR A 692 2.83 1.96 -11.58
C THR A 692 2.48 2.12 -13.06
N ASP A 693 2.67 3.32 -13.59
CA ASP A 693 2.47 3.71 -14.98
C ASP A 693 3.58 4.68 -15.43
N ASN A 694 3.55 5.08 -16.69
CA ASN A 694 4.51 6.00 -17.30
C ASN A 694 3.93 7.43 -17.49
N LYS A 695 2.82 7.78 -16.82
CA LYS A 695 2.14 9.09 -16.98
C LYS A 695 3.01 10.26 -16.54
N ASN A 696 3.94 10.02 -15.62
CA ASN A 696 4.89 11.02 -15.12
C ASN A 696 6.34 10.67 -15.47
N CYS A 697 6.57 9.91 -16.56
CA CYS A 697 7.91 9.52 -17.01
C CYS A 697 8.25 10.19 -18.35
N THR A 698 9.41 10.84 -18.45
CA THR A 698 9.94 11.45 -19.70
C THR A 698 10.81 10.51 -20.52
N LEU A 699 11.00 9.25 -20.08
CA LEU A 699 11.84 8.27 -20.77
C LEU A 699 13.28 8.76 -21.03
N CYS A 700 13.82 9.61 -20.14
CA CYS A 700 15.20 10.12 -20.21
C CYS A 700 16.28 9.06 -19.93
N MET A 701 15.89 7.86 -19.46
CA MET A 701 16.77 6.71 -19.16
C MET A 701 17.84 6.93 -18.09
N GLU A 702 17.78 8.04 -17.35
CA GLU A 702 18.73 8.35 -16.29
C GLU A 702 18.66 7.35 -15.12
N CYS A 703 17.48 6.77 -14.88
CA CYS A 703 17.28 5.68 -13.92
C CYS A 703 18.05 4.40 -14.31
N LEU A 704 18.24 4.14 -15.59
CA LEU A 704 18.96 2.96 -16.10
C LEU A 704 20.46 3.07 -15.81
N ARG A 705 21.01 4.29 -15.91
CA ARG A 705 22.42 4.61 -15.63
C ARG A 705 22.74 4.66 -14.14
N ALA A 706 21.82 5.24 -13.37
CA ALA A 706 21.95 5.37 -11.92
C ALA A 706 21.85 4.02 -11.19
N CYS A 707 21.24 2.99 -11.80
CA CYS A 707 20.95 1.73 -11.12
C CYS A 707 22.18 0.80 -11.02
N PRO A 708 22.72 0.52 -9.82
CA PRO A 708 23.86 -0.40 -9.65
C PRO A 708 23.49 -1.88 -9.76
N HIS A 709 22.19 -2.21 -9.76
CA HIS A 709 21.71 -3.58 -9.60
C HIS A 709 20.87 -4.11 -10.77
N ARG A 710 20.87 -3.41 -11.92
CA ARG A 710 20.09 -3.79 -13.11
C ARG A 710 18.57 -3.93 -12.83
N SER A 711 18.04 -3.20 -11.85
CA SER A 711 16.66 -3.32 -11.38
C SER A 711 15.62 -2.59 -12.23
N VAL A 712 16.04 -1.86 -13.27
CA VAL A 712 15.12 -1.17 -14.20
C VAL A 712 14.81 -2.10 -15.36
N GLU A 713 13.52 -2.34 -15.60
CA GLU A 713 13.01 -3.13 -16.72
C GLU A 713 12.31 -2.21 -17.72
N PHE A 714 12.44 -2.51 -19.02
CA PHE A 714 11.71 -1.80 -20.08
C PHE A 714 10.78 -2.78 -20.78
N ARG A 715 9.59 -2.94 -20.19
CA ARG A 715 8.58 -3.87 -20.69
C ARG A 715 7.82 -3.27 -21.87
N PHE A 716 8.04 -3.84 -23.05
CA PHE A 716 7.22 -3.54 -24.22
C PHE A 716 5.76 -3.94 -23.95
N ARG A 717 4.84 -3.04 -24.32
CA ARG A 717 3.41 -3.29 -24.31
C ARG A 717 2.91 -3.17 -25.75
N PHE A 718 2.03 -4.08 -26.15
CA PHE A 718 1.43 -4.01 -27.48
C PHE A 718 0.58 -2.73 -27.62
N PRO A 719 0.66 -2.00 -28.76
CA PRO A 719 -0.17 -0.83 -29.03
C PRO A 719 -1.65 -1.12 -28.79
N GLY A 720 -2.34 -0.20 -28.12
CA GLY A 720 -3.76 -0.38 -27.79
C GLY A 720 -4.05 -1.32 -26.61
N ALA A 721 -3.06 -1.92 -25.94
CA ALA A 721 -3.32 -2.76 -24.77
C ALA A 721 -3.90 -1.98 -23.57
N ASP A 722 -3.62 -0.68 -23.45
CA ASP A 722 -4.07 0.15 -22.33
C ASP A 722 -5.60 0.34 -22.26
N PRO A 723 -6.30 0.75 -23.34
CA PRO A 723 -7.77 0.81 -23.34
C PRO A 723 -8.43 -0.56 -23.15
N TRP A 724 -7.75 -1.65 -23.50
CA TRP A 724 -8.26 -3.01 -23.28
C TRP A 724 -8.03 -3.52 -21.85
N ALA A 725 -7.08 -2.94 -21.12
CA ALA A 725 -6.66 -3.39 -19.80
C ALA A 725 -7.27 -2.60 -18.63
N GLY A 726 -8.29 -1.78 -18.92
CA GLY A 726 -9.12 -1.08 -17.93
C GLY A 726 -8.35 -0.04 -17.12
N GLN A 727 -7.74 0.94 -17.79
CA GLN A 727 -7.20 2.12 -17.09
C GLN A 727 -8.34 2.98 -16.52
N LYS A 728 -8.09 3.63 -15.39
CA LYS A 728 -9.03 4.59 -14.81
C LYS A 728 -8.87 5.94 -15.50
N ALA A 729 -9.94 6.42 -16.11
CA ALA A 729 -9.96 7.70 -16.79
C ALA A 729 -9.89 8.87 -15.79
N THR A 730 -9.09 9.90 -16.08
CA THR A 730 -9.22 11.19 -15.38
C THR A 730 -10.03 12.19 -16.20
N ALA A 731 -10.68 13.14 -15.53
CA ALA A 731 -11.55 14.11 -16.20
C ALA A 731 -10.79 15.01 -17.18
N GLU A 732 -9.54 15.34 -16.88
CA GLU A 732 -8.69 16.19 -17.71
C GLU A 732 -8.30 15.50 -19.02
N GLU A 733 -8.02 14.20 -18.97
CA GLU A 733 -7.67 13.40 -20.14
C GLU A 733 -8.85 13.28 -21.09
N VAL A 734 -10.04 13.03 -20.55
CA VAL A 734 -11.28 12.94 -21.33
C VAL A 734 -11.61 14.30 -21.94
N ALA A 735 -11.45 15.40 -21.20
CA ALA A 735 -11.66 16.75 -21.71
C ALA A 735 -10.68 17.07 -22.86
N LEU A 736 -9.39 16.77 -22.70
CA LEU A 736 -8.39 16.95 -23.74
C LEU A 736 -8.68 16.10 -24.99
N MET A 737 -9.07 14.84 -24.81
CA MET A 737 -9.44 13.94 -25.91
C MET A 737 -10.60 14.52 -26.74
N TRP A 738 -11.67 14.98 -26.10
CA TRP A 738 -12.79 15.59 -26.81
C TRP A 738 -12.45 16.94 -27.44
N MET A 739 -11.55 17.72 -26.82
CA MET A 739 -11.03 18.96 -27.41
C MET A 739 -10.19 18.70 -28.66
N LEU A 740 -9.41 17.61 -28.72
CA LEU A 740 -8.67 17.24 -29.93
C LEU A 740 -9.62 16.88 -31.09
N LEU A 741 -10.74 16.23 -30.80
CA LEU A 741 -11.79 16.05 -31.79
C LEU A 741 -12.41 17.40 -32.19
N GLY A 742 -12.65 18.28 -31.23
CA GLY A 742 -13.11 19.65 -31.47
C GLY A 742 -12.14 20.48 -32.32
N ALA A 743 -10.82 20.26 -32.22
CA ALA A 743 -9.83 20.92 -33.05
C ALA A 743 -9.96 20.54 -34.54
N VAL A 744 -10.27 19.27 -34.84
CA VAL A 744 -10.57 18.84 -36.21
C VAL A 744 -11.81 19.57 -36.76
N HIS A 745 -12.84 19.77 -35.93
CA HIS A 745 -14.02 20.54 -36.33
C HIS A 745 -13.67 22.03 -36.50
N LEU A 746 -12.81 22.57 -35.63
CA LEU A 746 -12.38 23.96 -35.68
C LEU A 746 -11.68 24.31 -37.00
N HIS A 747 -10.81 23.44 -37.50
CA HIS A 747 -10.13 23.67 -38.79
C HIS A 747 -11.08 23.65 -40.00
N HIS A 748 -12.31 23.15 -39.80
CA HIS A 748 -13.39 23.16 -40.78
C HIS A 748 -14.52 24.13 -40.40
N LEU A 749 -14.24 25.14 -39.57
CA LEU A 749 -15.22 26.12 -39.10
C LEU A 749 -16.04 26.78 -40.23
N PRO A 750 -15.47 27.17 -41.39
CA PRO A 750 -16.27 27.73 -42.48
C PRO A 750 -17.32 26.76 -43.02
N ALA A 751 -16.96 25.48 -43.18
CA ALA A 751 -17.87 24.43 -43.64
C ALA A 751 -18.97 24.17 -42.59
N LEU A 752 -18.62 24.18 -41.30
CA LEU A 752 -19.59 24.05 -40.21
C LEU A 752 -20.57 25.23 -40.14
N CYS A 753 -20.09 26.47 -40.33
CA CYS A 753 -20.96 27.64 -40.41
C CYS A 753 -22.00 27.49 -41.52
N LEU A 754 -21.57 27.05 -42.71
CA LEU A 754 -22.47 26.79 -43.84
C LEU A 754 -23.49 25.67 -43.53
N GLN A 755 -23.05 24.57 -42.91
CA GLN A 755 -23.94 23.49 -42.49
C GLN A 755 -24.99 23.95 -41.46
N LEU A 756 -24.62 24.88 -40.58
CA LEU A 756 -25.51 25.49 -39.57
C LEU A 756 -26.36 26.65 -40.12
N GLY A 757 -26.21 27.00 -41.40
CA GLY A 757 -26.93 28.12 -42.04
C GLY A 757 -26.48 29.50 -41.57
N VAL A 758 -25.27 29.62 -41.02
CA VAL A 758 -24.66 30.87 -40.57
C VAL A 758 -23.66 31.35 -41.61
N ASP A 759 -23.72 32.62 -42.00
CA ASP A 759 -22.74 33.22 -42.90
C ASP A 759 -21.34 33.22 -42.22
N PRO A 760 -20.34 32.52 -42.79
CA PRO A 760 -19.00 32.45 -42.22
C PRO A 760 -18.36 33.85 -42.04
N GLY A 761 -18.72 34.81 -42.89
CA GLY A 761 -18.21 36.19 -42.82
C GLY A 761 -18.62 36.95 -41.56
N VAL A 762 -19.78 36.61 -40.96
CA VAL A 762 -20.26 37.24 -39.72
C VAL A 762 -19.48 36.72 -38.51
N VAL A 763 -19.11 35.44 -38.53
CA VAL A 763 -18.39 34.78 -37.45
C VAL A 763 -16.90 35.13 -37.48
N MET A 764 -16.27 35.02 -38.66
CA MET A 764 -14.83 35.25 -38.82
C MET A 764 -14.47 36.72 -39.07
N GLY A 765 -15.43 37.56 -39.48
CA GLY A 765 -15.19 38.99 -39.74
C GLY A 765 -14.85 39.81 -38.50
N GLY A 766 -15.20 39.33 -37.29
CA GLY A 766 -14.85 39.96 -36.02
C GLY A 766 -14.03 39.04 -35.12
N ARG A 767 -13.01 39.58 -34.43
CA ARG A 767 -12.14 38.77 -33.56
C ARG A 767 -12.88 38.15 -32.37
N LEU A 768 -13.77 38.90 -31.72
CA LEU A 768 -14.56 38.40 -30.59
C LEU A 768 -15.56 37.30 -30.98
N PRO A 769 -16.38 37.44 -32.04
CA PRO A 769 -17.24 36.34 -32.48
C PRO A 769 -16.44 35.13 -32.95
N HIS A 770 -15.26 35.34 -33.58
CA HIS A 770 -14.39 34.24 -33.99
C HIS A 770 -13.84 33.46 -32.79
N ILE A 771 -13.36 34.15 -31.74
CA ILE A 771 -12.90 33.51 -30.48
C ILE A 771 -14.04 32.74 -29.80
N ALA A 772 -15.24 33.34 -29.72
CA ALA A 772 -16.39 32.71 -29.09
C ALA A 772 -16.84 31.45 -29.85
N ALA A 773 -16.88 31.51 -31.19
CA ALA A 773 -17.17 30.36 -32.04
C ALA A 773 -16.11 29.27 -31.89
N SER A 774 -14.83 29.64 -31.85
CA SER A 774 -13.72 28.69 -31.67
C SER A 774 -13.84 27.92 -30.36
N LEU A 775 -14.09 28.62 -29.25
CA LEU A 775 -14.30 27.99 -27.93
C LEU A 775 -15.54 27.07 -27.92
N ALA A 776 -16.62 27.47 -28.60
CA ALA A 776 -17.83 26.67 -28.69
C ALA A 776 -17.60 25.37 -29.49
N VAL A 777 -16.89 25.45 -30.62
CA VAL A 777 -16.56 24.29 -31.45
C VAL A 777 -15.60 23.35 -30.74
N LEU A 778 -14.58 23.87 -30.05
CA LEU A 778 -13.64 23.06 -29.25
C LEU A 778 -14.33 22.25 -28.15
N ALA A 779 -15.37 22.82 -27.51
CA ALA A 779 -16.14 22.14 -26.47
C ALA A 779 -17.27 21.24 -27.02
N GLY A 780 -17.70 21.47 -28.27
CA GLY A 780 -18.89 20.88 -28.89
C GLY A 780 -18.95 19.35 -28.78
N PRO A 781 -17.97 18.60 -29.33
CA PRO A 781 -18.00 17.14 -29.32
C PRO A 781 -18.05 16.52 -27.90
N GLY A 782 -17.37 17.13 -26.94
CA GLY A 782 -17.40 16.65 -25.54
C GLY A 782 -18.75 16.90 -24.86
N LEU A 783 -19.35 18.07 -25.11
CA LEU A 783 -20.66 18.41 -24.57
C LEU A 783 -21.78 17.56 -25.18
N THR A 784 -21.73 17.29 -26.49
CA THR A 784 -22.71 16.41 -27.15
C THR A 784 -22.58 14.98 -26.65
N ALA A 785 -21.37 14.44 -26.51
CA ALA A 785 -21.15 13.11 -25.95
C ALA A 785 -21.66 12.98 -24.52
N LEU A 786 -21.41 13.99 -23.68
CA LEU A 786 -21.89 14.04 -22.30
C LEU A 786 -23.42 14.17 -22.23
N ALA A 787 -24.02 14.97 -23.11
CA ALA A 787 -25.47 15.13 -23.20
C ALA A 787 -26.16 13.83 -23.63
N VAL A 788 -25.59 13.10 -24.59
CA VAL A 788 -26.10 11.80 -25.05
C VAL A 788 -25.98 10.74 -23.94
N ASP A 789 -24.86 10.63 -23.24
CA ASP A 789 -24.70 9.71 -22.11
C ASP A 789 -25.69 10.03 -20.98
N ARG A 790 -25.79 11.31 -20.57
CA ARG A 790 -26.74 11.71 -19.52
C ARG A 790 -28.18 11.50 -19.95
N GLY A 791 -28.54 11.90 -21.16
CA GLY A 791 -29.88 11.73 -21.73
C GLY A 791 -30.28 10.25 -21.80
N TRP A 792 -29.35 9.37 -22.18
CA TRP A 792 -29.58 7.93 -22.17
C TRP A 792 -29.74 7.35 -20.77
N ARG A 793 -28.92 7.75 -19.80
CA ARG A 793 -29.06 7.29 -18.41
C ARG A 793 -30.36 7.77 -17.77
N TRP A 794 -30.80 8.99 -18.10
CA TRP A 794 -32.06 9.55 -17.64
C TRP A 794 -33.28 8.89 -18.33
N GLY A 795 -33.19 8.67 -19.65
CA GLY A 795 -34.22 8.04 -20.46
C GLY A 795 -34.33 6.53 -20.27
N GLY A 796 -33.24 5.81 -20.00
CA GLY A 796 -33.22 4.38 -19.70
C GLY A 796 -34.01 4.03 -18.45
N ALA A 797 -34.06 4.93 -17.47
CA ALA A 797 -34.93 4.81 -16.31
C ALA A 797 -36.43 4.88 -16.68
N GLN A 798 -36.80 5.46 -17.84
CA GLN A 798 -38.18 5.55 -18.34
C GLN A 798 -38.50 4.49 -19.42
N TRP A 799 -37.56 4.17 -20.30
CA TRP A 799 -37.71 3.15 -21.36
C TRP A 799 -37.86 1.73 -20.79
N SER A 800 -37.26 1.46 -19.62
CA SER A 800 -37.49 0.22 -18.87
C SER A 800 -38.96 0.03 -18.46
N TYR A 801 -39.68 1.13 -18.15
CA TYR A 801 -41.12 1.10 -17.86
C TYR A 801 -41.96 0.86 -19.12
N ALA A 802 -41.57 1.45 -20.25
CA ALA A 802 -42.29 1.31 -21.52
C ALA A 802 -42.12 -0.09 -22.15
N ALA A 803 -40.92 -0.67 -22.09
CA ALA A 803 -40.67 -2.02 -22.60
C ALA A 803 -41.35 -3.12 -21.75
N ALA A 804 -41.40 -2.94 -20.42
CA ALA A 804 -42.19 -3.79 -19.53
C ALA A 804 -43.70 -3.70 -19.84
N GLY A 805 -44.19 -2.49 -20.17
CA GLY A 805 -45.54 -2.25 -20.65
C GLY A 805 -45.83 -2.92 -22.00
N ALA A 806 -44.92 -2.85 -22.97
CA ALA A 806 -45.09 -3.47 -24.29
C ALA A 806 -45.12 -5.01 -24.25
N ALA A 807 -44.32 -5.63 -23.38
CA ALA A 807 -44.34 -7.08 -23.17
C ALA A 807 -45.68 -7.55 -22.56
N SER A 808 -46.27 -6.76 -21.66
CA SER A 808 -47.61 -7.03 -21.11
C SER A 808 -48.75 -6.88 -22.13
N TRP A 809 -48.60 -5.96 -23.10
CA TRP A 809 -49.56 -5.76 -24.19
C TRP A 809 -49.55 -6.87 -25.25
N GLN A 810 -48.36 -7.38 -25.63
CA GLN A 810 -48.27 -8.52 -26.56
C GLN A 810 -48.86 -9.82 -25.97
N MET A 811 -48.84 -9.98 -24.64
CA MET A 811 -49.46 -11.11 -23.96
C MET A 811 -50.99 -11.01 -23.87
N LEU A 812 -51.54 -9.79 -23.74
CA LEU A 812 -52.98 -9.56 -23.78
C LEU A 812 -53.58 -9.84 -25.17
N LEU A 813 -52.84 -9.52 -26.23
CA LEU A 813 -53.25 -9.82 -27.61
C LEU A 813 -53.22 -11.32 -27.94
N ARG A 814 -52.37 -12.13 -27.29
CA ARG A 814 -52.36 -13.60 -27.43
C ARG A 814 -53.50 -14.29 -26.68
N ARG A 815 -54.21 -13.62 -25.76
CA ARG A 815 -55.40 -14.15 -25.08
C ARG A 815 -56.70 -14.02 -25.88
N GLN A 816 -56.72 -13.25 -26.98
CA GLN A 816 -57.92 -12.99 -27.77
C GLN A 816 -57.98 -13.74 -29.11
N ALA A 817 -57.14 -14.75 -29.33
CA ALA A 817 -57.31 -15.64 -30.48
C ALA A 817 -58.42 -16.67 -30.19
N PRO A 818 -59.56 -16.65 -30.92
CA PRO A 818 -60.62 -17.63 -30.71
C PRO A 818 -60.20 -18.99 -31.28
N THR A 819 -60.06 -19.99 -30.41
CA THR A 819 -59.88 -21.40 -30.83
C THR A 819 -61.22 -21.94 -31.35
N ALA A 820 -61.27 -22.19 -32.65
CA ALA A 820 -62.33 -22.94 -33.31
C ALA A 820 -62.10 -24.46 -33.21
N ALA A 821 -63.22 -25.20 -33.23
CA ALA A 821 -63.38 -26.67 -33.33
C ALA A 821 -62.96 -27.48 -32.09
N GLY A 822 -63.69 -28.49 -31.61
CA GLY A 822 -64.81 -29.25 -32.16
C GLY A 822 -64.59 -30.73 -31.81
N ALA A 823 -65.55 -31.34 -31.10
CA ALA A 823 -65.84 -32.78 -30.95
C ALA A 823 -64.73 -33.76 -30.50
N GLY A 824 -65.05 -34.61 -29.51
CA GLY A 824 -64.33 -35.86 -29.26
C GLY A 824 -64.45 -36.37 -27.84
N THR A 825 -65.02 -37.56 -27.68
CA THR A 825 -65.39 -38.22 -26.43
C THR A 825 -64.23 -38.94 -25.74
N ASP A 826 -64.51 -39.32 -24.50
CA ASP A 826 -64.05 -40.50 -23.77
C ASP A 826 -62.88 -40.40 -22.79
N ALA A 827 -63.12 -41.12 -21.70
CA ALA A 827 -62.42 -41.21 -20.45
C ALA A 827 -61.09 -41.97 -20.55
N ASP A 828 -60.13 -41.64 -19.70
CA ASP A 828 -59.75 -42.53 -18.58
C ASP A 828 -58.66 -41.92 -17.71
N GLY A 829 -58.60 -42.44 -16.48
CA GLY A 829 -57.91 -41.88 -15.32
C GLY A 829 -56.41 -41.63 -15.46
N ALA A 830 -55.90 -40.63 -14.73
CA ALA A 830 -55.00 -40.85 -13.59
C ALA A 830 -54.46 -39.52 -13.05
N SER A 831 -54.38 -39.47 -11.73
CA SER A 831 -53.74 -38.49 -10.85
C SER A 831 -52.51 -37.75 -11.39
N GLY A 832 -52.57 -36.42 -11.40
CA GLY A 832 -51.41 -35.52 -11.43
C GLY A 832 -51.78 -34.19 -10.77
N GLY A 833 -51.08 -33.82 -9.69
CA GLY A 833 -51.35 -32.59 -8.92
C GLY A 833 -51.23 -31.31 -9.78
N PRO A 834 -51.78 -30.18 -9.30
CA PRO A 834 -51.73 -28.93 -10.06
C PRO A 834 -50.26 -28.56 -10.32
N ALA A 835 -49.88 -28.55 -11.60
CA ALA A 835 -48.59 -28.06 -12.05
C ALA A 835 -48.41 -26.63 -11.50
N ALA A 836 -47.35 -26.44 -10.72
CA ALA A 836 -46.98 -25.13 -10.20
C ALA A 836 -46.85 -24.15 -11.36
N VAL A 837 -47.73 -23.16 -11.38
CA VAL A 837 -47.63 -22.00 -12.28
C VAL A 837 -46.34 -21.28 -11.90
N VAL A 838 -45.28 -21.50 -12.70
CA VAL A 838 -44.05 -20.73 -12.61
C VAL A 838 -44.37 -19.32 -13.11
N TRP A 839 -44.61 -18.41 -12.17
CA TRP A 839 -44.62 -16.98 -12.47
C TRP A 839 -43.22 -16.58 -12.95
N PRO A 840 -43.08 -15.87 -14.09
CA PRO A 840 -41.80 -15.26 -14.41
C PRO A 840 -41.42 -14.27 -13.31
N PRO A 841 -40.12 -13.99 -13.11
CA PRO A 841 -39.69 -13.00 -12.13
C PRO A 841 -40.40 -11.67 -12.39
N SER A 842 -40.94 -11.08 -11.33
CA SER A 842 -41.56 -9.76 -11.34
C SER A 842 -40.66 -8.73 -12.03
N PRO A 843 -41.21 -7.71 -12.72
CA PRO A 843 -40.39 -6.61 -13.23
C PRO A 843 -39.54 -6.05 -12.09
N LEU A 844 -38.26 -5.82 -12.37
CA LEU A 844 -37.27 -5.35 -11.41
C LEU A 844 -37.83 -4.14 -10.66
N SER A 845 -37.72 -4.16 -9.33
CA SER A 845 -38.13 -3.02 -8.50
C SER A 845 -37.34 -1.76 -8.89
N SER A 846 -37.90 -0.56 -8.66
CA SER A 846 -37.20 0.71 -8.89
C SER A 846 -35.87 0.83 -8.13
N TRP A 847 -35.68 0.01 -7.10
CA TRP A 847 -34.43 -0.13 -6.36
C TRP A 847 -33.41 -1.03 -7.10
N GLN A 848 -33.84 -2.16 -7.67
CA GLN A 848 -32.99 -3.02 -8.50
C GLN A 848 -32.56 -2.35 -9.81
N LEU A 849 -33.45 -1.60 -10.46
CA LEU A 849 -33.10 -0.79 -11.64
C LEU A 849 -32.10 0.32 -11.27
N ARG A 850 -32.21 0.92 -10.08
CA ARG A 850 -31.21 1.85 -9.55
C ARG A 850 -29.88 1.16 -9.26
N GLN A 851 -29.90 -0.09 -8.79
CA GLN A 851 -28.69 -0.89 -8.61
C GLN A 851 -28.03 -1.32 -9.92
N GLU A 852 -28.81 -1.64 -10.97
CA GLU A 852 -28.28 -1.92 -12.30
C GLU A 852 -27.74 -0.65 -12.98
N ALA A 853 -28.42 0.49 -12.85
CA ALA A 853 -27.90 1.78 -13.28
C ALA A 853 -26.62 2.19 -12.53
N ALA A 854 -26.50 1.81 -11.25
CA ALA A 854 -25.27 1.97 -10.46
C ALA A 854 -24.15 0.99 -10.86
N ARG A 855 -24.44 -0.06 -11.65
CA ARG A 855 -23.43 -0.97 -12.24
C ARG A 855 -22.88 -0.49 -13.58
N ALA A 856 -23.51 0.49 -14.23
CA ALA A 856 -22.99 1.03 -15.49
C ALA A 856 -21.70 1.85 -15.21
N PRO A 857 -20.60 1.60 -15.95
CA PRO A 857 -19.36 2.34 -15.76
C PRO A 857 -19.59 3.85 -15.94
N PRO A 858 -18.85 4.70 -15.21
CA PRO A 858 -19.00 6.15 -15.33
C PRO A 858 -18.66 6.62 -16.75
N PHE A 859 -19.25 7.74 -17.18
CA PHE A 859 -19.02 8.35 -18.50
C PHE A 859 -17.52 8.56 -18.80
N LEU A 860 -16.72 8.86 -17.78
CA LEU A 860 -15.28 9.03 -17.90
C LEU A 860 -14.61 7.77 -18.46
N ASP A 861 -14.97 6.60 -17.93
CA ASP A 861 -14.40 5.32 -18.39
C ASP A 861 -14.95 4.93 -19.78
N MET A 862 -16.23 5.24 -20.06
CA MET A 862 -16.81 5.01 -21.41
C MET A 862 -16.19 5.92 -22.48
N SER A 863 -15.81 7.15 -22.13
CA SER A 863 -15.23 8.12 -23.07
C SER A 863 -13.93 7.62 -23.69
N TYR A 864 -13.13 6.85 -22.95
CA TYR A 864 -11.91 6.22 -23.46
C TYR A 864 -12.16 5.28 -24.66
N GLY A 865 -13.38 4.79 -24.83
CA GLY A 865 -13.77 4.00 -26.00
C GLY A 865 -13.74 4.79 -27.31
N TYR A 866 -13.82 6.13 -27.27
CA TYR A 866 -13.73 7.01 -28.45
C TYR A 866 -12.30 7.39 -28.82
N LEU A 867 -11.31 7.02 -27.99
CA LEU A 867 -9.92 7.45 -28.17
C LEU A 867 -9.36 7.09 -29.56
N VAL A 868 -9.72 5.92 -30.09
CA VAL A 868 -9.23 5.47 -31.40
C VAL A 868 -9.88 6.28 -32.53
N LEU A 869 -11.16 6.62 -32.43
CA LEU A 869 -11.85 7.49 -33.38
C LEU A 869 -11.23 8.89 -33.37
N VAL A 870 -10.98 9.47 -32.19
CA VAL A 870 -10.34 10.80 -32.09
C VAL A 870 -8.96 10.76 -32.75
N TRP A 871 -8.14 9.75 -32.44
CA TRP A 871 -6.83 9.56 -33.06
C TRP A 871 -6.93 9.40 -34.59
N GLY A 872 -7.86 8.57 -35.07
CA GLY A 872 -8.09 8.34 -36.49
C GLY A 872 -8.57 9.60 -37.22
N ALA A 873 -9.43 10.40 -36.60
CA ALA A 873 -9.92 11.67 -37.13
C ALA A 873 -8.79 12.70 -37.26
N THR A 874 -7.97 12.87 -36.22
CA THR A 874 -6.80 13.75 -36.25
C THR A 874 -5.80 13.30 -37.32
N LEU A 875 -5.54 12.00 -37.44
CA LEU A 875 -4.63 11.45 -38.45
C LEU A 875 -5.17 11.63 -39.87
N ALA A 876 -6.47 11.36 -40.10
CA ALA A 876 -7.10 11.54 -41.40
C ALA A 876 -7.07 13.02 -41.84
N HIS A 877 -7.32 13.95 -40.92
CA HIS A 877 -7.22 15.38 -41.19
C HIS A 877 -5.81 15.81 -41.63
N HIS A 878 -4.77 15.39 -40.91
CA HIS A 878 -3.39 15.77 -41.23
C HIS A 878 -2.73 14.90 -42.31
N TYR A 879 -3.46 13.95 -42.90
CA TYR A 879 -2.90 12.99 -43.87
C TYR A 879 -2.42 13.67 -45.15
N ASP A 880 -3.18 14.63 -45.67
CA ASP A 880 -2.82 15.34 -46.91
C ASP A 880 -1.62 16.27 -46.69
N SER A 881 -1.60 17.04 -45.59
CA SER A 881 -0.45 17.87 -45.21
C SER A 881 0.83 17.04 -45.04
N LEU A 882 0.73 15.81 -44.54
CA LEU A 882 1.87 14.89 -44.42
C LEU A 882 2.42 14.43 -45.77
N LEU A 883 1.64 14.40 -46.85
CA LEU A 883 2.07 13.79 -48.10
C LEU A 883 2.36 14.82 -49.19
N GLU A 884 1.61 15.92 -49.22
CA GLU A 884 1.77 16.97 -50.21
C GLU A 884 2.83 18.00 -49.80
N GLU A 885 2.71 18.55 -48.60
CA GLU A 885 3.63 19.59 -48.12
C GLU A 885 4.95 19.00 -47.66
N ALA A 886 4.90 17.84 -46.98
CA ALA A 886 6.11 17.19 -46.52
C ALA A 886 7.00 16.69 -47.65
N GLY A 887 6.38 16.24 -48.75
CA GLY A 887 7.06 15.77 -49.94
C GLY A 887 7.85 16.87 -50.66
N ARG A 888 7.64 18.14 -50.31
CA ARG A 888 8.33 19.32 -50.86
C ARG A 888 9.40 19.90 -49.94
N ILE A 889 9.76 19.24 -48.83
CA ILE A 889 10.65 19.82 -47.82
C ILE A 889 12.05 20.17 -48.36
N LEU A 890 12.62 19.35 -49.25
CA LEU A 890 13.95 19.59 -49.81
C LEU A 890 13.96 20.83 -50.70
N PRO A 891 13.03 20.99 -51.65
CA PRO A 891 12.84 22.24 -52.39
C PRO A 891 12.64 23.46 -51.49
N VAL A 892 11.76 23.36 -50.49
CA VAL A 892 11.45 24.49 -49.60
C VAL A 892 12.64 24.84 -48.71
N ALA A 893 13.40 23.86 -48.23
CA ALA A 893 14.62 24.11 -47.46
C ALA A 893 15.68 24.85 -48.30
N ALA A 894 15.81 24.52 -49.60
CA ALA A 894 16.69 25.26 -50.50
C ALA A 894 16.26 26.73 -50.62
N THR A 895 14.97 26.99 -50.84
CA THR A 895 14.44 28.36 -50.98
C THR A 895 14.52 29.16 -49.68
N THR A 896 14.38 28.53 -48.51
CA THR A 896 14.55 29.20 -47.21
C THR A 896 15.93 29.83 -47.03
N PHE A 897 16.98 29.21 -47.59
CA PHE A 897 18.34 29.74 -47.55
C PHE A 897 18.71 30.57 -48.79
N GLY A 898 17.73 30.96 -49.60
CA GLY A 898 17.94 31.79 -50.78
C GLY A 898 18.57 31.06 -51.97
N LEU A 899 18.52 29.72 -51.98
CA LEU A 899 18.94 28.91 -53.12
C LEU A 899 17.74 28.66 -54.05
N ASP A 900 17.93 28.81 -55.35
CA ASP A 900 16.95 28.36 -56.34
C ASP A 900 16.79 26.85 -56.19
N ALA A 901 15.57 26.37 -55.93
CA ALA A 901 15.28 24.95 -55.75
C ALA A 901 15.68 24.19 -57.02
N PRO A 902 16.74 23.36 -56.99
CA PRO A 902 17.19 22.67 -58.19
C PRO A 902 16.16 21.63 -58.65
N ALA A 903 15.91 21.54 -59.96
CA ALA A 903 14.95 20.59 -60.54
C ALA A 903 15.26 19.10 -60.28
N TRP A 904 16.47 18.78 -59.79
CA TRP A 904 16.87 17.42 -59.42
C TRP A 904 16.50 17.03 -57.98
N LEU A 905 16.03 17.97 -57.15
CA LEU A 905 15.60 17.64 -55.80
C LEU A 905 14.35 16.74 -55.84
N PRO A 906 14.36 15.58 -55.17
CA PRO A 906 13.23 14.67 -55.19
C PRO A 906 12.04 15.29 -54.47
N GLN A 907 10.85 15.13 -55.07
CA GLN A 907 9.58 15.52 -54.50
C GLN A 907 8.65 14.32 -54.44
N LEU A 908 7.96 14.16 -53.31
CA LEU A 908 6.90 13.16 -53.17
C LEU A 908 5.56 13.87 -53.32
N THR A 909 4.73 13.39 -54.24
CA THR A 909 3.36 13.89 -54.43
C THR A 909 2.44 12.69 -54.55
N MET A 910 1.31 12.72 -53.86
CA MET A 910 0.33 11.65 -53.89
C MET A 910 -0.87 12.05 -54.77
N GLN A 911 -1.48 11.07 -55.44
CA GLN A 911 -2.70 11.31 -56.21
C GLN A 911 -3.88 11.53 -55.24
N PRO A 912 -4.74 12.55 -55.46
CA PRO A 912 -5.86 12.87 -54.57
C PRO A 912 -6.83 11.70 -54.37
N GLU A 913 -7.06 10.87 -55.39
CA GLU A 913 -7.97 9.72 -55.29
C GLU A 913 -7.48 8.70 -54.25
N VAL A 914 -6.16 8.54 -54.13
CA VAL A 914 -5.55 7.60 -53.19
C VAL A 914 -5.53 8.18 -51.78
N SER A 915 -5.38 9.51 -51.63
CA SER A 915 -5.40 10.15 -50.32
C SER A 915 -6.78 10.12 -49.69
N HIS A 916 -7.83 10.46 -50.44
CA HIS A 916 -9.22 10.36 -49.97
C HIS A 916 -9.62 8.93 -49.61
N ALA A 917 -9.21 7.94 -50.43
CA ALA A 917 -9.44 6.54 -50.11
C ALA A 917 -8.78 6.12 -48.78
N MET A 918 -7.56 6.61 -48.51
CA MET A 918 -6.87 6.32 -47.26
C MET A 918 -7.51 7.03 -46.07
N GLN A 919 -7.86 8.31 -46.19
CA GLN A 919 -8.55 9.09 -45.15
C GLN A 919 -9.86 8.42 -44.73
N GLY A 920 -10.69 8.02 -45.71
CA GLY A 920 -11.93 7.30 -45.44
C GLY A 920 -11.69 5.93 -44.78
N THR A 921 -10.66 5.20 -45.21
CA THR A 921 -10.30 3.90 -44.61
C THR A 921 -9.86 4.06 -43.15
N ILE A 922 -9.06 5.09 -42.84
CA ILE A 922 -8.62 5.41 -41.48
C ILE A 922 -9.83 5.72 -40.59
N LEU A 923 -10.75 6.57 -41.06
CA LEU A 923 -11.96 6.93 -40.32
C LEU A 923 -12.84 5.71 -40.02
N LEU A 924 -13.17 4.89 -41.02
CA LEU A 924 -14.02 3.72 -40.84
C LEU A 924 -13.38 2.65 -39.95
N PHE A 925 -12.08 2.40 -40.12
CA PHE A 925 -11.35 1.48 -39.27
C PHE A 925 -11.32 1.96 -37.81
N SER A 926 -11.06 3.25 -37.60
CA SER A 926 -10.99 3.84 -36.26
C SER A 926 -12.36 3.85 -35.55
N ALA A 927 -13.45 4.07 -36.28
CA ALA A 927 -14.81 3.95 -35.78
C ALA A 927 -15.13 2.50 -35.34
N ALA A 928 -14.83 1.51 -36.20
CA ALA A 928 -15.04 0.11 -35.89
C ALA A 928 -14.22 -0.37 -34.67
N ALA A 929 -12.95 0.05 -34.59
CA ALA A 929 -12.07 -0.23 -33.45
C ALA A 929 -12.60 0.42 -32.15
N SER A 930 -13.10 1.65 -32.23
CA SER A 930 -13.72 2.35 -31.09
C SER A 930 -14.94 1.62 -30.55
N LEU A 931 -15.82 1.12 -31.43
CA LEU A 931 -16.97 0.29 -31.02
C LEU A 931 -16.55 -1.02 -30.33
N GLY A 932 -15.47 -1.65 -30.82
CA GLY A 932 -14.89 -2.84 -30.18
C GLY A 932 -14.40 -2.56 -28.76
N ILE A 933 -13.73 -1.43 -28.55
CA ILE A 933 -13.24 -0.99 -27.24
C ILE A 933 -14.40 -0.60 -26.32
N LEU A 934 -15.37 0.18 -26.81
CA LEU A 934 -16.58 0.54 -26.07
C LEU A 934 -17.30 -0.68 -25.52
N ARG A 935 -17.43 -1.73 -26.33
CA ARG A 935 -18.01 -3.02 -25.90
C ARG A 935 -17.19 -3.70 -24.81
N ASN A 936 -15.86 -3.70 -24.96
CA ASN A 936 -14.96 -4.32 -23.98
C ASN A 936 -14.97 -3.59 -22.63
N ILE A 937 -14.91 -2.25 -22.62
CA ILE A 937 -14.94 -1.45 -21.39
C ILE A 937 -16.33 -1.52 -20.75
N GLY A 938 -17.40 -1.47 -21.55
CA GLY A 938 -18.78 -1.53 -21.07
C GLY A 938 -19.16 -2.87 -20.47
N GLY A 939 -18.67 -3.98 -21.02
CA GLY A 939 -19.13 -5.33 -20.66
C GLY A 939 -20.62 -5.57 -20.92
N GLN A 940 -21.25 -4.67 -21.68
CA GLN A 940 -22.69 -4.58 -21.91
C GLN A 940 -23.09 -5.13 -23.28
N SER A 941 -24.38 -5.40 -23.47
CA SER A 941 -24.91 -5.80 -24.78
C SER A 941 -24.95 -4.63 -25.75
N TRP A 942 -24.93 -4.90 -27.06
CA TRP A 942 -25.00 -3.84 -28.09
C TRP A 942 -26.24 -2.96 -27.96
N ALA A 943 -27.35 -3.49 -27.44
CA ALA A 943 -28.57 -2.72 -27.20
C ALA A 943 -28.40 -1.66 -26.11
N GLN A 944 -27.60 -1.94 -25.07
CA GLN A 944 -27.30 -0.99 -24.00
C GLN A 944 -26.28 0.07 -24.44
N LEU A 945 -25.43 -0.26 -25.42
CA LEU A 945 -24.46 0.64 -26.05
C LEU A 945 -25.02 1.42 -27.25
N ALA A 946 -26.30 1.23 -27.60
CA ALA A 946 -26.96 1.91 -28.70
C ALA A 946 -26.71 3.44 -28.79
N PRO A 947 -26.78 4.24 -27.70
CA PRO A 947 -26.49 5.68 -27.79
C PRO A 947 -25.04 5.97 -28.20
N HIS A 948 -24.09 5.16 -27.73
CA HIS A 948 -22.69 5.32 -28.05
C HIS A 948 -22.37 4.83 -29.47
N VAL A 949 -23.06 3.79 -29.94
CA VAL A 949 -23.00 3.35 -31.34
C VAL A 949 -23.52 4.45 -32.27
N ALA A 950 -24.69 5.01 -31.96
CA ALA A 950 -25.28 6.09 -32.73
C ALA A 950 -24.38 7.35 -32.74
N LEU A 951 -23.83 7.71 -31.59
CA LEU A 951 -22.90 8.83 -31.46
C LEU A 951 -21.61 8.62 -32.27
N THR A 952 -21.02 7.43 -32.20
CA THR A 952 -19.83 7.07 -32.99
C THR A 952 -20.13 7.18 -34.49
N ALA A 953 -21.28 6.67 -34.94
CA ALA A 953 -21.70 6.76 -36.33
C ALA A 953 -21.96 8.20 -36.77
N ALA A 954 -22.60 9.01 -35.93
CA ALA A 954 -22.87 10.42 -36.20
C ALA A 954 -21.58 11.22 -36.37
N PHE A 955 -20.63 11.11 -35.43
CA PHE A 955 -19.32 11.76 -35.57
C PHE A 955 -18.55 11.26 -36.78
N THR A 956 -18.60 9.96 -37.08
CA THR A 956 -17.91 9.42 -38.26
C THR A 956 -18.50 10.00 -39.56
N ALA A 957 -19.82 10.13 -39.65
CA ALA A 957 -20.48 10.73 -40.81
C ALA A 957 -20.20 12.24 -40.94
N GLU A 958 -20.21 12.97 -39.83
CA GLU A 958 -19.85 14.39 -39.78
C GLU A 958 -18.40 14.60 -40.24
N LEU A 959 -17.45 13.87 -39.65
CA LEU A 959 -16.04 13.92 -40.04
C LEU A 959 -15.81 13.51 -41.49
N TRP A 960 -16.56 12.53 -41.99
CA TRP A 960 -16.51 12.12 -43.40
C TRP A 960 -16.88 13.28 -44.32
N HIS A 961 -17.92 14.04 -43.98
CA HIS A 961 -18.35 15.22 -44.75
C HIS A 961 -17.42 16.43 -44.60
N LEU A 962 -16.73 16.57 -43.46
CA LEU A 962 -15.82 17.70 -43.23
C LEU A 962 -14.43 17.47 -43.83
N ILE A 963 -13.88 16.26 -43.68
CA ILE A 963 -12.51 15.95 -44.10
C ILE A 963 -12.44 15.65 -45.60
N MET A 964 -13.47 15.03 -46.17
CA MET A 964 -13.44 14.62 -47.58
C MET A 964 -14.31 15.54 -48.45
N PRO A 965 -13.82 15.87 -49.67
CA PRO A 965 -14.49 16.79 -50.59
C PRO A 965 -15.76 16.24 -51.24
#